data_AF-A0A674ETB1-F1
#
_entry.id   AF-A0A674ETB1-F1
#
_cell.length_a   1.000
_cell.length_b   1.000
_cell.length_c   1.000
_cell.angle_alpha   90.00
_cell.angle_beta   90.00
_cell.angle_gamma   90.00
#
_symmetry.space_group_name_H-M   'P 1'
#
loop_
_entity.id
_entity.type
_entity.pdbx_description
1 polymer ?
#
loop_
_entity_poly.entity_id
_entity_poly.type
_entity_poly.pdbx_seq_one_letter_code
_entity_poly.pdbx_strand_id
1 'polypeptide(L)'
;MSRPPLSSLRWCIGGTVMCFLSYQEGVGDTPDSYAYDGNRVRKWNVTTTNYGKSWAAGDIVSCLIDLDEGTITFCLNGQSLGTAFSNIKMGPGVAYFPAISLSFKESVAFNFGSRPLRYPVEGYLPLQNPPTADLLRAHKLLGYIKTVLSTTLDTQEVLEKDSACWSLHGEPTILVTLVHIFNYFAPLMCKVYLVEDVLMNFLLGILEGGGSVDEHPLIQQLLDLFWLLMEDYEVNECLKQLMMSLLRAYRFSPIIPDLGFQIHYLRLTTAILRHEKSRKYLLSNVLYPFIVVFFYIKTPLRVKEAGLEELIPTTWWPTRFDKEGKESKDESAEERMRRRAYERGCQRLKKRIEVVEELQVQILKLMLNNKDKGTGEASRYIFLNKFRKFLQENASNRGHPTALCPPEYMVCFLHRLITAVRSYWDEGKMKNPGCVSSDEAYVPPQLFYNGKVDYFDLQRLGGLLSHLKKTLKDDLASKANILMDPAEIQATSMDDLDEEEESGSAQRPFGAVAMGGALARPSWLSSPTLGRANRFLSTAAVSLMTPRRPLAPPEKVKVRTLAVEQRTEEDIEGSHGNDGLLLGRPLEEPDHPITEKSLLEILDGIVMMYNLSVHQQLGKMVVVSDDVHEYAVALKDTEEKIARCPARRPDILEELQKSQKVFAEKLNHLSRRLAWINATIYCKDKMLDVYWLLRVCILTIQHADNTGTLFAFTPEFYLNVAMNSYSSLKNYFSPSNCMDQLPGNRPSAPPPCLGSSYR
;
A
#
# COMPACT_ATOMS: atom_id res chain seq x y z
N MET A 1 -16.02 -35.76 -17.55
CA MET A 1 -16.66 -34.68 -16.78
C MET A 1 -15.85 -34.43 -15.52
N SER A 2 -14.87 -33.55 -15.60
CA SER A 2 -14.09 -33.07 -14.46
C SER A 2 -14.98 -32.16 -13.60
N ARG A 3 -15.16 -32.51 -12.32
CA ARG A 3 -15.79 -31.61 -11.34
C ARG A 3 -14.94 -30.34 -11.25
N PRO A 4 -15.54 -29.13 -11.22
CA PRO A 4 -14.77 -27.90 -11.03
C PRO A 4 -14.10 -27.89 -9.65
N PRO A 5 -12.96 -27.22 -9.48
CA PRO A 5 -12.27 -27.13 -8.20
C PRO A 5 -13.18 -26.46 -7.16
N LEU A 6 -13.30 -27.08 -5.99
CA LEU A 6 -14.09 -26.62 -4.85
C LEU A 6 -13.52 -25.29 -4.35
N SER A 7 -14.20 -24.18 -4.66
CA SER A 7 -14.04 -22.88 -4.01
C SER A 7 -14.99 -22.82 -2.81
N SER A 8 -14.47 -22.97 -1.59
CA SER A 8 -15.20 -22.67 -0.35
C SER A 8 -14.27 -22.72 0.86
N LEU A 9 -14.04 -21.56 1.46
CA LEU A 9 -13.66 -21.41 2.86
C LEU A 9 -14.78 -22.02 3.74
N ARG A 10 -14.46 -23.02 4.56
CA ARG A 10 -15.41 -23.61 5.54
C ARG A 10 -14.87 -23.40 6.95
N TRP A 11 -15.63 -22.72 7.80
CA TRP A 11 -15.29 -22.44 9.20
C TRP A 11 -16.01 -23.39 10.13
N CYS A 12 -15.33 -23.99 11.10
CA CYS A 12 -15.96 -24.88 12.08
C CYS A 12 -15.52 -24.65 13.51
N ILE A 13 -16.47 -24.88 14.41
CA ILE A 13 -16.22 -25.40 15.74
C ILE A 13 -16.62 -26.89 15.68
N GLY A 14 -15.68 -27.77 16.00
CA GLY A 14 -15.96 -29.19 16.20
C GLY A 14 -15.30 -30.09 15.18
N GLY A 15 -14.21 -30.71 15.61
CA GLY A 15 -14.11 -32.15 15.51
C GLY A 15 -13.98 -32.66 16.94
N THR A 16 -14.63 -33.77 17.27
CA THR A 16 -14.20 -34.60 18.39
C THR A 16 -12.81 -35.17 18.07
N VAL A 17 -12.08 -35.71 19.06
CA VAL A 17 -10.77 -36.37 18.85
C VAL A 17 -10.83 -37.45 17.74
N MET A 18 -12.03 -37.93 17.40
CA MET A 18 -12.31 -38.94 16.38
C MET A 18 -12.59 -38.39 14.97
N CYS A 19 -12.52 -37.08 14.74
CA CYS A 19 -12.81 -36.50 13.43
C CYS A 19 -11.63 -36.66 12.47
N PHE A 20 -11.69 -37.64 11.56
CA PHE A 20 -10.76 -37.76 10.44
C PHE A 20 -11.10 -36.71 9.37
N LEU A 21 -10.16 -35.82 9.08
CA LEU A 21 -10.23 -34.87 7.97
C LEU A 21 -9.24 -35.32 6.89
N SER A 22 -9.66 -35.34 5.63
CA SER A 22 -8.82 -35.77 4.50
C SER A 22 -8.79 -34.71 3.40
N TYR A 23 -7.99 -34.94 2.35
CA TYR A 23 -8.00 -34.04 1.17
C TYR A 23 -9.37 -34.01 0.46
N GLN A 24 -10.21 -35.04 0.67
CA GLN A 24 -11.55 -35.14 0.07
C GLN A 24 -12.68 -34.78 1.04
N GLU A 25 -12.42 -34.81 2.36
CA GLU A 25 -13.40 -34.56 3.42
C GLU A 25 -12.97 -33.35 4.23
N GLY A 26 -13.63 -32.22 3.95
CA GLY A 26 -13.41 -30.97 4.65
C GLY A 26 -14.26 -30.88 5.92
N VAL A 27 -14.09 -29.80 6.66
CA VAL A 27 -14.85 -29.64 7.90
C VAL A 27 -16.33 -29.39 7.58
N GLY A 28 -17.22 -30.07 8.33
CA GLY A 28 -18.65 -30.14 8.07
C GLY A 28 -19.10 -31.35 7.24
N ASP A 29 -18.18 -32.16 6.72
CA ASP A 29 -18.53 -33.39 5.97
C ASP A 29 -18.76 -34.61 6.90
N THR A 30 -18.39 -34.53 8.18
CA THR A 30 -18.58 -35.61 9.17
C THR A 30 -19.67 -35.31 10.19
N PRO A 31 -20.32 -36.31 10.81
CA PRO A 31 -21.38 -36.11 11.81
C PRO A 31 -20.93 -35.32 13.04
N ASP A 32 -19.67 -35.47 13.42
CA ASP A 32 -19.06 -34.81 14.58
C ASP A 32 -18.43 -33.43 14.22
N SER A 33 -18.70 -32.89 13.03
CA SER A 33 -18.19 -31.59 12.59
C SER A 33 -19.26 -30.62 12.07
N TYR A 34 -19.10 -29.34 12.42
CA TYR A 34 -20.14 -28.32 12.22
C TYR A 34 -19.56 -27.07 11.56
N ALA A 35 -19.97 -26.81 10.31
CA ALA A 35 -19.42 -25.73 9.50
C ALA A 35 -20.40 -24.63 9.13
N TYR A 36 -19.85 -23.44 8.91
CA TYR A 36 -20.45 -22.36 8.15
C TYR A 36 -19.57 -22.01 6.94
N ASP A 37 -20.20 -21.98 5.77
CA ASP A 37 -19.65 -21.53 4.48
C ASP A 37 -20.39 -20.26 4.06
N GLY A 38 -19.80 -19.10 4.37
CA GLY A 38 -20.34 -17.80 4.01
C GLY A 38 -20.12 -17.43 2.54
N ASN A 39 -19.38 -18.19 1.75
CA ASN A 39 -19.35 -17.97 0.30
C ASN A 39 -20.64 -18.52 -0.33
N ARG A 40 -21.07 -19.72 0.11
CA ARG A 40 -22.30 -20.37 -0.37
C ARG A 40 -23.53 -20.07 0.49
N VAL A 41 -23.36 -19.34 1.58
CA VAL A 41 -24.42 -18.96 2.53
C VAL A 41 -25.13 -20.20 3.09
N ARG A 42 -24.32 -21.16 3.55
CA ARG A 42 -24.77 -22.49 3.97
C ARG A 42 -24.08 -22.94 5.25
N LYS A 43 -24.76 -23.79 6.01
CA LYS A 43 -24.17 -24.57 7.10
C LYS A 43 -24.02 -26.03 6.69
N TRP A 44 -23.01 -26.71 7.24
CA TRP A 44 -22.67 -28.09 6.90
C TRP A 44 -22.52 -28.95 8.17
N ASN A 45 -23.19 -30.09 8.17
CA ASN A 45 -22.97 -31.21 9.10
C ASN A 45 -23.45 -32.47 8.38
N VAL A 46 -22.54 -33.14 7.64
CA VAL A 46 -22.79 -34.19 6.64
C VAL A 46 -23.60 -33.70 5.42
N THR A 47 -24.70 -33.01 5.68
CA THR A 47 -25.60 -32.39 4.70
C THR A 47 -25.50 -30.86 4.77
N THR A 48 -25.90 -30.21 3.68
CA THR A 48 -25.86 -28.75 3.56
C THR A 48 -27.26 -28.14 3.62
N THR A 49 -27.42 -27.06 4.39
CA THR A 49 -28.67 -26.29 4.49
C THR A 49 -28.38 -24.79 4.40
N ASN A 50 -29.33 -24.00 3.90
CA ASN A 50 -29.18 -22.54 3.81
C ASN A 50 -29.07 -21.94 5.21
N TYR A 51 -28.07 -21.08 5.43
CA TYR A 51 -27.85 -20.41 6.71
C TYR A 51 -26.93 -19.20 6.56
N GLY A 52 -27.24 -18.13 7.29
CA GLY A 52 -26.38 -16.96 7.42
C GLY A 52 -26.45 -15.98 6.24
N LYS A 53 -25.36 -15.24 6.03
CA LYS A 53 -25.20 -14.21 4.99
C LYS A 53 -23.96 -14.48 4.14
N SER A 54 -23.76 -13.73 3.06
CA SER A 54 -22.51 -13.79 2.31
C SER A 54 -21.42 -12.95 2.97
N TRP A 55 -20.22 -13.52 3.14
CA TRP A 55 -19.06 -12.77 3.64
C TRP A 55 -18.28 -12.09 2.51
N ALA A 56 -17.43 -11.16 2.91
CA ALA A 56 -16.53 -10.41 2.07
C ALA A 56 -15.11 -10.47 2.65
N ALA A 57 -14.11 -10.22 1.80
CA ALA A 57 -12.73 -10.11 2.25
C ALA A 57 -12.60 -9.06 3.38
N GLY A 58 -11.99 -9.47 4.49
CA GLY A 58 -11.81 -8.64 5.68
C GLY A 58 -13.00 -8.59 6.63
N ASP A 59 -14.04 -9.40 6.43
CA ASP A 59 -15.03 -9.65 7.47
C ASP A 59 -14.43 -10.45 8.63
N ILE A 60 -15.04 -10.29 9.81
CA ILE A 60 -14.72 -11.08 11.00
C ILE A 60 -15.89 -11.99 11.30
N VAL A 61 -15.63 -13.29 11.35
CA VAL A 61 -16.57 -14.31 11.79
C VAL A 61 -16.25 -14.69 13.23
N SER A 62 -17.24 -14.60 14.11
CA SER A 62 -17.16 -15.13 15.47
C SER A 62 -17.96 -16.42 15.54
N CYS A 63 -17.40 -17.43 16.18
CA CYS A 63 -18.05 -18.72 16.37
C CYS A 63 -18.29 -18.91 17.86
N LEU A 64 -19.55 -19.16 18.22
CA LEU A 64 -20.02 -19.29 19.59
C LEU A 64 -20.48 -20.73 19.79
N ILE A 65 -20.03 -21.36 20.86
CA ILE A 65 -20.49 -22.69 21.28
C ILE A 65 -20.95 -22.62 22.72
N ASP A 66 -22.17 -23.08 22.95
CA ASP A 66 -22.76 -23.23 24.26
C ASP A 66 -22.91 -24.73 24.52
N LEU A 67 -22.13 -25.23 25.47
CA LEU A 67 -22.13 -26.64 25.85
C LEU A 67 -23.17 -26.97 26.92
N ASP A 68 -23.76 -25.95 27.55
CA ASP A 68 -24.84 -26.15 28.52
C ASP A 68 -26.18 -26.31 27.78
N GLU A 69 -26.42 -25.47 26.77
CA GLU A 69 -27.60 -25.53 25.89
C GLU A 69 -27.41 -26.43 24.65
N GLY A 70 -26.17 -26.86 24.38
CA GLY A 70 -25.83 -27.70 23.24
C GLY A 70 -26.07 -27.02 21.89
N THR A 71 -25.69 -25.75 21.77
CA THR A 71 -25.90 -24.94 20.56
C THR A 71 -24.62 -24.37 19.98
N ILE A 72 -24.62 -24.14 18.67
CA ILE A 72 -23.55 -23.41 17.95
C ILE A 72 -24.19 -22.26 17.18
N THR A 73 -23.62 -21.07 17.33
CA THR A 73 -24.06 -19.84 16.67
C THR A 73 -22.88 -19.17 15.98
N PHE A 74 -23.12 -18.61 14.79
CA PHE A 74 -22.11 -17.80 14.09
C PHE A 74 -22.53 -16.34 14.06
N CYS A 75 -21.57 -15.43 14.25
CA CYS A 75 -21.77 -14.00 14.08
C CYS A 75 -20.89 -13.50 12.94
N LEU A 76 -21.40 -12.58 12.13
CA LEU A 76 -20.66 -11.88 11.08
C LEU A 76 -20.57 -10.41 11.46
N ASN A 77 -19.35 -9.91 11.68
CA ASN A 77 -19.08 -8.53 12.11
C ASN A 77 -19.92 -8.11 13.33
N GLY A 78 -20.00 -8.99 14.34
CA GLY A 78 -20.75 -8.76 15.57
C GLY A 78 -22.26 -9.01 15.46
N GLN A 79 -22.82 -9.19 14.26
CA GLN A 79 -24.24 -9.52 14.11
C GLN A 79 -24.45 -11.04 14.14
N SER A 80 -25.30 -11.53 15.03
CA SER A 80 -25.71 -12.94 15.05
C SER A 80 -26.41 -13.32 13.75
N LEU A 81 -26.06 -14.49 13.21
CA LEU A 81 -26.70 -15.10 12.05
C LEU A 81 -27.84 -16.07 12.46
N GLY A 82 -28.18 -16.11 13.75
CA GLY A 82 -29.12 -17.05 14.35
C GLY A 82 -28.44 -18.36 14.78
N THR A 83 -29.16 -19.23 15.49
CA THR A 83 -28.63 -20.54 15.91
C THR A 83 -28.38 -21.41 14.69
N ALA A 84 -27.12 -21.83 14.49
CA ALA A 84 -26.72 -22.68 13.38
C ALA A 84 -27.03 -24.15 13.66
N PHE A 85 -26.69 -24.62 14.86
CA PHE A 85 -26.88 -26.00 15.26
C PHE A 85 -27.43 -26.05 16.68
N SER A 86 -28.31 -27.02 16.93
CA SER A 86 -28.93 -27.31 18.22
C SER A 86 -28.81 -28.81 18.49
N ASN A 87 -28.80 -29.20 19.76
CA ASN A 87 -28.62 -30.59 20.19
C ASN A 87 -27.29 -31.18 19.68
N ILE A 88 -26.20 -30.43 19.79
CA ILE A 88 -24.87 -30.94 19.45
C ILE A 88 -24.49 -32.08 20.41
N LYS A 89 -23.59 -32.97 19.97
CA LYS A 89 -23.14 -34.11 20.77
C LYS A 89 -22.43 -33.62 22.04
N MET A 90 -22.88 -34.08 23.20
CA MET A 90 -22.32 -33.70 24.51
C MET A 90 -22.16 -34.94 25.39
N GLY A 91 -21.24 -34.88 26.35
CA GLY A 91 -21.02 -35.93 27.33
C GLY A 91 -19.53 -36.20 27.61
N PRO A 92 -19.23 -37.11 28.55
CA PRO A 92 -17.87 -37.45 28.91
C PRO A 92 -17.03 -37.88 27.69
N GLY A 93 -15.82 -37.34 27.57
CA GLY A 93 -14.90 -37.64 26.47
C GLY A 93 -15.19 -36.90 25.16
N VAL A 94 -16.20 -36.03 25.11
CA VAL A 94 -16.48 -35.16 23.97
C VAL A 94 -15.78 -33.82 24.17
N ALA A 95 -14.97 -33.40 23.20
CA ALA A 95 -14.31 -32.10 23.17
C ALA A 95 -14.42 -31.51 21.77
N TYR A 96 -14.57 -30.18 21.68
CA TYR A 96 -14.67 -29.45 20.43
C TYR A 96 -13.40 -28.62 20.21
N PHE A 97 -12.81 -28.73 19.02
CA PHE A 97 -11.67 -27.92 18.60
C PHE A 97 -12.05 -26.98 17.45
N PRO A 98 -11.51 -25.74 17.40
CA PRO A 98 -11.64 -24.87 16.23
C PRO A 98 -10.96 -25.52 15.01
N ALA A 99 -11.62 -25.52 13.86
CA ALA A 99 -11.11 -26.13 12.63
C ALA A 99 -11.48 -25.31 11.39
N ILE A 100 -10.69 -25.42 10.33
CA ILE A 100 -10.93 -24.74 9.06
C ILE A 100 -10.59 -25.63 7.86
N SER A 101 -11.32 -25.46 6.75
CA SER A 101 -10.87 -25.88 5.43
C SER A 101 -10.67 -24.65 4.55
N LEU A 102 -9.48 -24.54 3.96
CA LEU A 102 -9.09 -23.49 3.03
C LEU A 102 -8.96 -24.05 1.62
N SER A 103 -9.50 -23.34 0.64
CA SER A 103 -9.22 -23.59 -0.78
C SER A 103 -7.88 -22.95 -1.18
N PHE A 104 -7.38 -23.32 -2.37
CA PHE A 104 -6.14 -22.75 -2.91
C PHE A 104 -6.21 -21.21 -3.02
N LYS A 105 -5.16 -20.52 -2.54
CA LYS A 105 -5.02 -19.04 -2.48
C LYS A 105 -5.90 -18.32 -1.46
N GLU A 106 -6.57 -19.01 -0.54
CA GLU A 106 -7.27 -18.36 0.56
C GLU A 106 -6.33 -18.09 1.75
N SER A 107 -6.59 -17.02 2.50
CA SER A 107 -5.86 -16.68 3.72
C SER A 107 -6.81 -16.23 4.82
N VAL A 108 -6.47 -16.56 6.06
CA VAL A 108 -7.26 -16.26 7.25
C VAL A 108 -6.33 -15.91 8.42
N ALA A 109 -6.79 -15.06 9.33
CA ALA A 109 -6.11 -14.79 10.59
C ALA A 109 -7.01 -15.21 11.75
N PHE A 110 -6.45 -15.98 12.69
CA PHE A 110 -7.16 -16.44 13.87
C PHE A 110 -6.85 -15.53 15.07
N ASN A 111 -7.87 -15.24 15.87
CA ASN A 111 -7.71 -14.65 17.19
C ASN A 111 -8.43 -15.53 18.21
N PHE A 112 -7.66 -16.34 18.93
CA PHE A 112 -8.17 -17.18 20.01
C PHE A 112 -8.20 -16.47 21.37
N GLY A 113 -7.91 -15.17 21.42
CA GLY A 113 -7.82 -14.38 22.66
C GLY A 113 -6.42 -13.84 22.96
N SER A 114 -5.45 -14.07 22.08
CA SER A 114 -4.10 -13.49 22.19
C SER A 114 -4.09 -11.97 21.97
N ARG A 115 -5.18 -11.42 21.41
CA ARG A 115 -5.47 -9.99 21.26
C ARG A 115 -6.94 -9.72 21.65
N PRO A 116 -7.30 -8.48 21.98
CA PRO A 116 -8.70 -8.11 22.23
C PRO A 116 -9.63 -8.57 21.11
N LEU A 117 -10.80 -9.09 21.47
CA LEU A 117 -11.81 -9.44 20.49
C LEU A 117 -12.45 -8.15 19.96
N ARG A 118 -12.57 -8.03 18.63
CA ARG A 118 -13.22 -6.86 18.01
C ARG A 118 -14.72 -6.81 18.29
N TYR A 119 -15.34 -7.99 18.33
CA TYR A 119 -16.78 -8.17 18.57
C TYR A 119 -16.96 -9.17 19.72
N PRO A 120 -16.70 -8.77 20.98
CA PRO A 120 -16.97 -9.64 22.12
C PRO A 120 -18.49 -9.88 22.23
N VAL A 121 -18.87 -11.07 22.66
CA VAL A 121 -20.28 -11.45 22.83
C VAL A 121 -20.54 -11.70 24.31
N GLU A 122 -21.57 -11.05 24.86
CA GLU A 122 -21.95 -11.17 26.26
C GLU A 122 -22.28 -12.63 26.60
N GLY A 123 -21.81 -13.10 27.76
CA GLY A 123 -21.96 -14.49 28.20
C GLY A 123 -20.94 -15.49 27.62
N TYR A 124 -20.10 -15.09 26.66
CA TYR A 124 -19.08 -15.94 26.06
C TYR A 124 -17.66 -15.50 26.41
N LEU A 125 -16.73 -16.46 26.49
CA LEU A 125 -15.32 -16.22 26.74
C LEU A 125 -14.46 -16.66 25.55
N PRO A 126 -13.34 -15.97 25.25
CA PRO A 126 -12.34 -16.46 24.30
C PRO A 126 -11.67 -17.74 24.82
N LEU A 127 -11.09 -18.53 23.90
CA LEU A 127 -10.31 -19.72 24.24
C LEU A 127 -9.10 -19.39 25.15
N GLN A 128 -8.47 -18.24 24.93
CA GLN A 128 -7.44 -17.68 25.78
C GLN A 128 -8.01 -16.47 26.52
N ASN A 129 -8.07 -16.56 27.85
CA ASN A 129 -8.57 -15.47 28.69
C ASN A 129 -7.70 -14.20 28.58
N PRO A 130 -8.30 -13.00 28.67
CA PRO A 130 -7.55 -11.75 28.78
C PRO A 130 -6.57 -11.76 29.96
N PRO A 131 -5.39 -11.11 29.84
CA PRO A 131 -4.42 -11.01 30.92
C PRO A 131 -4.85 -9.94 31.95
N THR A 132 -5.92 -10.18 32.71
CA THR A 132 -6.60 -9.19 33.57
C THR A 132 -5.67 -8.51 34.58
N ALA A 133 -4.75 -9.25 35.22
CA ALA A 133 -3.82 -8.68 36.19
C ALA A 133 -2.84 -7.67 35.54
N ASP A 134 -2.33 -8.01 34.35
CA ASP A 134 -1.44 -7.13 33.60
C ASP A 134 -2.19 -5.92 33.02
N LEU A 135 -3.43 -6.10 32.57
CA LEU A 135 -4.29 -5.01 32.12
C LEU A 135 -4.51 -3.98 33.22
N LEU A 136 -4.89 -4.41 34.42
CA LEU A 136 -5.08 -3.52 35.57
C LEU A 136 -3.79 -2.78 35.94
N ARG A 137 -2.65 -3.47 35.87
CA ARG A 137 -1.33 -2.87 36.15
C ARG A 137 -0.96 -1.83 35.09
N ALA A 138 -1.12 -2.15 33.80
CA ALA A 138 -0.80 -1.26 32.70
C ALA A 138 -1.64 0.03 32.74
N HIS A 139 -2.95 -0.09 32.98
CA HIS A 139 -3.84 1.08 33.12
C HIS A 139 -3.43 1.98 34.28
N LYS A 140 -3.08 1.41 35.44
CA LYS A 140 -2.61 2.19 36.61
C LYS A 140 -1.31 2.93 36.32
N LEU A 141 -0.32 2.23 35.75
CA LEU A 141 0.98 2.82 35.40
C LEU A 141 0.83 3.94 34.37
N LEU A 142 0.01 3.75 33.34
CA LEU A 142 -0.27 4.78 32.34
C LEU A 142 -1.01 5.99 32.94
N GLY A 143 -1.91 5.74 33.90
CA GLY A 143 -2.53 6.79 34.71
C GLY A 143 -1.48 7.61 35.48
N TYR A 144 -0.52 6.97 36.12
CA TYR A 144 0.58 7.66 36.80
C TYR A 144 1.44 8.47 35.84
N ILE A 145 1.81 7.93 34.68
CA ILE A 145 2.54 8.67 33.63
C ILE A 145 1.76 9.93 33.25
N LYS A 146 0.44 9.80 32.99
CA LYS A 146 -0.42 10.94 32.66
C LYS A 146 -0.41 12.01 33.77
N THR A 147 -0.57 11.59 35.03
CA THR A 147 -0.56 12.51 36.18
C THR A 147 0.77 13.26 36.32
N VAL A 148 1.88 12.55 36.18
CA VAL A 148 3.23 13.14 36.24
C VAL A 148 3.46 14.12 35.08
N LEU A 149 3.07 13.76 33.86
CA LEU A 149 3.16 14.66 32.71
C LEU A 149 2.28 15.91 32.87
N SER A 150 1.09 15.78 33.44
CA SER A 150 0.22 16.94 33.71
C SER A 150 0.74 17.88 34.80
N THR A 151 1.66 17.43 35.67
CA THR A 151 2.27 18.29 36.71
C THR A 151 3.48 19.06 36.18
N THR A 152 4.08 18.63 35.07
CA THR A 152 5.21 19.32 34.41
C THR A 152 4.80 20.39 33.39
N LEU A 153 3.55 20.37 32.92
CA LEU A 153 3.07 21.20 31.82
C LEU A 153 2.40 22.49 32.31
N ASP A 154 3.18 23.39 32.92
CA ASP A 154 2.78 24.80 33.02
C ASP A 154 3.17 25.51 31.70
N THR A 155 2.18 26.08 31.02
CA THR A 155 2.08 26.13 29.56
C THR A 155 2.77 27.32 28.84
N GLN A 156 3.83 27.93 29.38
CA GLN A 156 4.38 29.17 28.80
C GLN A 156 5.83 29.16 28.26
N GLU A 157 6.64 28.11 28.40
CA GLU A 157 8.07 28.17 28.01
C GLU A 157 8.56 27.16 26.94
N VAL A 158 7.66 26.40 26.26
CA VAL A 158 8.10 25.31 25.34
C VAL A 158 8.03 25.68 23.85
N LEU A 159 7.65 26.91 23.52
CA LEU A 159 7.78 27.43 22.15
C LEU A 159 9.13 28.16 22.05
N GLU A 160 10.07 27.62 21.28
CA GLU A 160 11.45 28.10 21.05
C GLU A 160 12.56 27.38 21.84
N LYS A 161 12.81 26.09 21.54
CA LYS A 161 14.17 25.54 21.63
C LYS A 161 14.31 24.27 20.77
N ASP A 162 15.39 24.24 19.99
CA ASP A 162 15.78 23.11 19.15
C ASP A 162 15.91 21.80 19.95
N SER A 163 15.56 20.70 19.28
CA SER A 163 15.62 19.30 19.75
C SER A 163 16.98 18.83 20.32
N ALA A 164 18.03 19.65 20.20
CA ALA A 164 19.35 19.39 20.78
C ALA A 164 19.53 19.89 22.24
N CYS A 165 18.55 20.58 22.82
CA CYS A 165 18.65 21.09 24.19
C CYS A 165 17.39 20.81 25.01
N TRP A 166 17.18 19.53 25.35
CA TRP A 166 16.40 19.19 26.53
C TRP A 166 17.20 19.57 27.78
N SER A 167 17.22 20.86 28.13
CA SER A 167 17.53 21.24 29.52
C SER A 167 16.27 20.97 30.32
N LEU A 168 16.13 19.74 30.80
CA LEU A 168 15.03 19.32 31.66
C LEU A 168 15.09 20.18 32.93
N HIS A 169 14.35 21.29 32.94
CA HIS A 169 14.07 22.07 34.15
C HIS A 169 12.95 21.41 34.98
N GLY A 170 12.66 20.12 34.74
CA GLY A 170 11.88 19.31 35.66
C GLY A 170 12.78 18.86 36.81
N GLU A 171 12.29 18.97 38.04
CA GLU A 171 13.00 18.45 39.20
C GLU A 171 13.53 17.03 38.92
N PRO A 172 14.79 16.70 39.23
CA PRO A 172 15.35 15.34 39.10
C PRO A 172 14.41 14.25 39.66
N THR A 173 13.63 14.60 40.68
CA THR A 173 12.55 13.82 41.27
C THR A 173 11.54 13.28 40.24
N ILE A 174 11.16 14.08 39.25
CA ILE A 174 10.17 13.72 38.21
C ILE A 174 10.74 12.67 37.27
N LEU A 175 11.97 12.86 36.78
CA LEU A 175 12.63 11.87 35.95
C LEU A 175 12.87 10.56 36.70
N VAL A 176 13.33 10.62 37.95
CA VAL A 176 13.51 9.43 38.79
C VAL A 176 12.17 8.72 38.99
N THR A 177 11.09 9.47 39.21
CA THR A 177 9.74 8.90 39.33
C THR A 177 9.32 8.22 38.02
N LEU A 178 9.53 8.87 36.87
CA LEU A 178 9.23 8.28 35.56
C LEU A 178 10.06 7.03 35.30
N VAL A 179 11.37 7.03 35.60
CA VAL A 179 12.24 5.84 35.50
C VAL A 179 11.66 4.68 36.30
N HIS A 180 11.24 4.92 37.55
CA HIS A 180 10.62 3.89 38.38
C HIS A 180 9.30 3.38 37.80
N ILE A 181 8.47 4.25 37.23
CA ILE A 181 7.23 3.83 36.55
C ILE A 181 7.56 3.00 35.30
N PHE A 182 8.52 3.43 34.50
CA PHE A 182 8.94 2.78 33.25
C PHE A 182 9.55 1.40 33.48
N ASN A 183 10.28 1.18 34.58
CA ASN A 183 10.77 -0.16 34.96
C ASN A 183 9.66 -1.22 35.06
N TYR A 184 8.43 -0.82 35.41
CA TYR A 184 7.27 -1.73 35.45
C TYR A 184 6.39 -1.65 34.21
N PHE A 185 6.41 -0.52 33.50
CA PHE A 185 5.58 -0.28 32.32
C PHE A 185 6.19 -0.87 31.04
N ALA A 186 7.50 -0.73 30.83
CA ALA A 186 8.17 -1.13 29.60
C ALA A 186 8.04 -2.64 29.29
N PRO A 187 8.20 -3.56 30.26
CA PRO A 187 7.98 -4.99 30.01
C PRO A 187 6.54 -5.34 29.62
N LEU A 188 5.55 -4.55 30.08
CA LEU A 188 4.15 -4.72 29.69
C LEU A 188 3.90 -4.28 28.26
N MET A 189 4.60 -3.23 27.78
CA MET A 189 4.47 -2.72 26.41
C MET A 189 5.10 -3.65 25.35
N CYS A 190 5.75 -4.73 25.76
CA CYS A 190 6.15 -5.82 24.86
C CYS A 190 5.00 -6.81 24.58
N LYS A 191 3.91 -6.77 25.36
CA LYS A 191 2.77 -7.69 25.21
C LYS A 191 1.73 -7.09 24.28
N VAL A 192 1.51 -7.76 23.15
CA VAL A 192 0.61 -7.31 22.10
C VAL A 192 -0.82 -6.98 22.56
N TYR A 193 -1.37 -7.78 23.48
CA TYR A 193 -2.70 -7.54 24.04
C TYR A 193 -2.77 -6.19 24.74
N LEU A 194 -1.74 -5.86 25.54
CA LEU A 194 -1.68 -4.61 26.32
C LEU A 194 -1.41 -3.41 25.42
N VAL A 195 -0.60 -3.56 24.38
CA VAL A 195 -0.37 -2.49 23.40
C VAL A 195 -1.67 -2.14 22.67
N GLU A 196 -2.44 -3.13 22.23
CA GLU A 196 -3.70 -2.93 21.50
C GLU A 196 -4.82 -2.41 22.41
N ASP A 197 -4.97 -2.95 23.63
CA ASP A 197 -6.07 -2.59 24.53
C ASP A 197 -5.80 -1.31 25.35
N VAL A 198 -4.54 -1.09 25.76
CA VAL A 198 -4.19 -0.03 26.71
C VAL A 198 -3.53 1.15 25.99
N LEU A 199 -2.38 0.91 25.36
CA LEU A 199 -1.59 2.00 24.78
C LEU A 199 -2.27 2.63 23.57
N MET A 200 -2.76 1.81 22.62
CA MET A 200 -3.42 2.31 21.42
C MET A 200 -4.68 3.11 21.77
N ASN A 201 -5.56 2.58 22.64
CA ASN A 201 -6.76 3.28 23.07
C ASN A 201 -6.46 4.57 23.84
N PHE A 202 -5.42 4.59 24.67
CA PHE A 202 -4.97 5.82 25.33
C PHE A 202 -4.52 6.89 24.33
N LEU A 203 -3.69 6.50 23.36
CA LEU A 203 -3.20 7.42 22.32
C LEU A 203 -4.32 7.93 21.42
N LEU A 204 -5.28 7.06 21.10
CA LEU A 204 -6.50 7.43 20.36
C LEU A 204 -7.34 8.43 21.18
N GLY A 205 -7.52 8.18 22.49
CA GLY A 205 -8.22 9.08 23.40
C GLY A 205 -7.61 10.49 23.51
N ILE A 206 -6.29 10.64 23.32
CA ILE A 206 -5.64 11.96 23.25
C ILE A 206 -6.12 12.76 22.02
N LEU A 207 -6.49 12.08 20.94
CA LEU A 207 -6.91 12.68 19.66
C LEU A 207 -8.42 12.90 19.56
N GLU A 208 -9.22 12.43 20.53
CA GLU A 208 -10.69 12.56 20.53
C GLU A 208 -11.18 14.00 20.70
N GLY A 209 -10.36 14.89 21.28
CA GLY A 209 -10.68 16.32 21.46
C GLY A 209 -10.82 17.12 20.17
N GLY A 210 -10.51 16.51 19.01
CA GLY A 210 -10.39 17.23 17.75
C GLY A 210 -9.13 18.10 17.71
N GLY A 211 -8.77 18.58 16.52
CA GLY A 211 -7.56 19.39 16.32
C GLY A 211 -6.68 18.91 15.17
N SER A 212 -5.72 19.74 14.78
CA SER A 212 -4.63 19.31 13.90
C SER A 212 -3.72 18.35 14.66
N VAL A 213 -3.06 17.42 13.95
CA VAL A 213 -2.00 16.58 14.54
C VAL A 213 -0.86 17.45 15.15
N ASP A 214 -0.74 18.71 14.70
CA ASP A 214 0.15 19.73 15.28
C ASP A 214 -0.16 20.10 16.74
N GLU A 215 -1.38 19.84 17.22
CA GLU A 215 -1.88 20.32 18.52
C GLU A 215 -1.71 19.30 19.65
N HIS A 216 -1.07 18.15 19.39
CA HIS A 216 -0.92 17.06 20.37
C HIS A 216 0.55 16.81 20.77
N PRO A 217 1.20 17.72 21.52
CA PRO A 217 2.59 17.55 21.98
C PRO A 217 2.76 16.33 22.89
N LEU A 218 1.70 15.91 23.59
CA LEU A 218 1.71 14.77 24.51
C LEU A 218 2.15 13.46 23.83
N ILE A 219 1.76 13.22 22.58
CA ILE A 219 2.16 12.00 21.86
C ILE A 219 3.66 12.04 21.55
N GLN A 220 4.18 13.20 21.13
CA GLN A 220 5.62 13.35 20.85
C GLN A 220 6.43 13.18 22.15
N GLN A 221 6.02 13.85 23.22
CA GLN A 221 6.66 13.74 24.54
C GLN A 221 6.66 12.31 25.08
N LEU A 222 5.55 11.57 24.92
CA LEU A 222 5.50 10.17 25.35
C LEU A 222 6.47 9.30 24.54
N LEU A 223 6.57 9.54 23.23
CA LEU A 223 7.53 8.83 22.38
C LEU A 223 8.98 9.20 22.75
N ASP A 224 9.26 10.46 23.06
CA ASP A 224 10.58 10.88 23.58
C ASP A 224 10.92 10.12 24.87
N LEU A 225 9.97 10.00 25.81
CA LEU A 225 10.14 9.21 27.02
C LEU A 225 10.34 7.72 26.74
N PHE A 226 9.65 7.15 25.75
CA PHE A 226 9.84 5.74 25.37
C PHE A 226 11.28 5.49 24.89
N TRP A 227 11.79 6.35 24.02
CA TRP A 227 13.17 6.25 23.53
C TRP A 227 14.23 6.64 24.56
N LEU A 228 13.85 7.34 25.64
CA LEU A 228 14.75 7.76 26.72
C LEU A 228 14.83 6.73 27.85
N LEU A 229 13.70 6.11 28.21
CA LEU A 229 13.54 5.35 29.45
C LEU A 229 13.35 3.84 29.25
N MET A 230 13.03 3.39 28.04
CA MET A 230 12.91 1.95 27.72
C MET A 230 14.20 1.42 27.10
N GLU A 231 14.44 0.12 27.23
CA GLU A 231 15.52 -0.52 26.48
C GLU A 231 15.19 -0.59 24.97
N ASP A 232 16.21 -0.62 24.12
CA ASP A 232 16.04 -0.63 22.66
C ASP A 232 15.09 -1.74 22.18
N TYR A 233 15.20 -2.95 22.73
CA TYR A 233 14.32 -4.06 22.34
C TYR A 233 12.86 -3.83 22.75
N GLU A 234 12.63 -3.11 23.86
CA GLU A 234 11.29 -2.85 24.40
C GLU A 234 10.56 -1.79 23.58
N VAL A 235 11.22 -0.66 23.30
CA VAL A 235 10.63 0.40 22.47
C VAL A 235 10.39 -0.10 21.05
N ASN A 236 11.31 -0.89 20.51
CA ASN A 236 11.19 -1.49 19.18
C ASN A 236 9.97 -2.43 19.09
N GLU A 237 9.84 -3.38 20.02
CA GLU A 237 8.70 -4.31 20.02
C GLU A 237 7.38 -3.58 20.30
N CYS A 238 7.36 -2.60 21.22
CA CYS A 238 6.20 -1.75 21.49
C CYS A 238 5.73 -1.01 20.23
N LEU A 239 6.62 -0.27 19.55
CA LEU A 239 6.30 0.49 18.34
C LEU A 239 5.85 -0.42 17.20
N LYS A 240 6.51 -1.56 17.02
CA LYS A 240 6.12 -2.58 16.05
C LYS A 240 4.71 -3.10 16.32
N GLN A 241 4.41 -3.52 17.55
CA GLN A 241 3.07 -4.02 17.88
C GLN A 241 2.01 -2.93 17.76
N LEU A 242 2.31 -1.68 18.15
CA LEU A 242 1.40 -0.55 18.01
C LEU A 242 1.06 -0.29 16.54
N MET A 243 2.09 -0.22 15.68
CA MET A 243 1.89 0.03 14.25
C MET A 243 1.15 -1.13 13.57
N MET A 244 1.49 -2.38 13.89
CA MET A 244 0.80 -3.56 13.36
C MET A 244 -0.67 -3.63 13.82
N SER A 245 -0.96 -3.18 15.05
CA SER A 245 -2.32 -3.11 15.57
C SER A 245 -3.12 -2.00 14.89
N LEU A 246 -2.52 -0.83 14.63
CA LEU A 246 -3.13 0.24 13.85
C LEU A 246 -3.43 -0.17 12.41
N LEU A 247 -2.47 -0.83 11.74
CA LEU A 247 -2.65 -1.37 10.39
C LEU A 247 -3.84 -2.33 10.32
N ARG A 248 -3.96 -3.21 11.31
CA ARG A 248 -5.08 -4.15 11.45
C ARG A 248 -6.39 -3.42 11.72
N ALA A 249 -6.39 -2.50 12.68
CA ALA A 249 -7.56 -1.75 13.07
C ALA A 249 -8.13 -0.97 11.88
N TYR A 250 -7.25 -0.32 11.10
CA TYR A 250 -7.55 0.35 9.84
C TYR A 250 -8.09 -0.63 8.78
N ARG A 251 -7.36 -1.71 8.47
CA ARG A 251 -7.73 -2.68 7.42
C ARG A 251 -9.09 -3.33 7.66
N PHE A 252 -9.39 -3.69 8.89
CA PHE A 252 -10.62 -4.40 9.25
C PHE A 252 -11.70 -3.47 9.81
N SER A 253 -11.49 -2.15 9.74
CA SER A 253 -12.51 -1.19 10.16
C SER A 253 -13.76 -1.29 9.30
N PRO A 254 -14.96 -1.24 9.92
CA PRO A 254 -16.18 -1.10 9.16
C PRO A 254 -16.13 0.22 8.40
N ILE A 255 -16.60 0.20 7.16
CA ILE A 255 -16.83 1.42 6.40
C ILE A 255 -18.15 1.96 6.88
N ILE A 256 -18.12 3.14 7.49
CA ILE A 256 -19.30 3.90 7.85
C ILE A 256 -19.30 5.21 7.05
N PRO A 257 -20.46 5.88 6.86
CA PRO A 257 -20.56 6.99 5.94
C PRO A 257 -19.57 8.14 6.19
N ASP A 258 -19.18 8.39 7.43
CA ASP A 258 -18.29 9.48 7.84
C ASP A 258 -16.80 9.11 7.82
N LEU A 259 -16.46 7.84 7.58
CA LEU A 259 -15.09 7.31 7.63
C LEU A 259 -14.35 7.61 8.96
N GLY A 260 -15.09 7.82 10.05
CA GLY A 260 -14.55 8.30 11.31
C GLY A 260 -13.43 7.42 11.88
N PHE A 261 -13.61 6.09 11.82
CA PHE A 261 -12.60 5.14 12.27
C PHE A 261 -11.29 5.25 11.47
N GLN A 262 -11.38 5.30 10.14
CA GLN A 262 -10.23 5.39 9.26
C GLN A 262 -9.46 6.69 9.52
N ILE A 263 -10.18 7.81 9.63
CA ILE A 263 -9.62 9.12 9.97
C ILE A 263 -8.86 9.06 11.30
N HIS A 264 -9.47 8.46 12.33
CA HIS A 264 -8.90 8.40 13.67
C HIS A 264 -7.59 7.58 13.70
N TYR A 265 -7.57 6.41 13.05
CA TYR A 265 -6.34 5.60 12.94
C TYR A 265 -5.25 6.31 12.13
N LEU A 266 -5.60 6.96 11.02
CA LEU A 266 -4.62 7.70 10.20
C LEU A 266 -4.05 8.91 10.94
N ARG A 267 -4.86 9.61 11.75
CA ARG A 267 -4.37 10.70 12.61
C ARG A 267 -3.34 10.20 13.62
N LEU A 268 -3.62 9.07 14.29
CA LEU A 268 -2.64 8.49 15.21
C LEU A 268 -1.37 8.02 14.49
N THR A 269 -1.51 7.35 13.35
CA THR A 269 -0.35 6.98 12.51
C THR A 269 0.47 8.22 12.13
N THR A 270 -0.18 9.31 11.73
CA THR A 270 0.49 10.58 11.42
C THR A 270 1.21 11.16 12.63
N ALA A 271 0.59 11.13 13.81
CA ALA A 271 1.20 11.60 15.06
C ALA A 271 2.46 10.79 15.40
N ILE A 272 2.38 9.45 15.34
CA ILE A 272 3.54 8.58 15.62
C ILE A 272 4.68 8.82 14.62
N LEU A 273 4.34 8.96 13.33
CA LEU A 273 5.34 9.17 12.28
C LEU A 273 5.92 10.58 12.25
N ARG A 274 5.41 11.54 13.01
CA ARG A 274 6.07 12.84 13.18
C ARG A 274 7.34 12.73 14.02
N HIS A 275 7.33 11.83 15.00
CA HIS A 275 8.50 11.59 15.85
C HIS A 275 9.63 10.93 15.05
N GLU A 276 10.76 11.61 14.87
CA GLU A 276 11.83 11.21 13.94
C GLU A 276 12.38 9.81 14.23
N LYS A 277 12.76 9.51 15.48
CA LYS A 277 13.33 8.19 15.83
C LYS A 277 12.34 7.06 15.58
N SER A 278 11.08 7.26 15.99
CA SER A 278 10.00 6.29 15.76
C SER A 278 9.74 6.09 14.27
N ARG A 279 9.65 7.17 13.49
CA ARG A 279 9.45 7.11 12.04
C ARG A 279 10.55 6.31 11.34
N LYS A 280 11.82 6.63 11.63
CA LYS A 280 12.97 5.93 11.04
C LYS A 280 12.98 4.44 11.41
N TYR A 281 12.76 4.11 12.68
CA TYR A 281 12.64 2.70 13.11
C TYR A 281 11.52 1.96 12.37
N LEU A 282 10.33 2.57 12.29
CA LEU A 282 9.15 1.96 11.66
C LEU A 282 9.33 1.80 10.15
N LEU A 283 9.92 2.78 9.46
CA LEU A 283 10.24 2.68 8.02
C LEU A 283 11.24 1.56 7.75
N SER A 284 12.29 1.47 8.56
CA SER A 284 13.34 0.48 8.38
C SER A 284 12.89 -0.95 8.66
N ASN A 285 12.00 -1.16 9.64
CA ASN A 285 11.76 -2.49 10.21
C ASN A 285 10.31 -3.00 10.10
N VAL A 286 9.30 -2.13 9.96
CA VAL A 286 7.89 -2.54 10.16
C VAL A 286 7.02 -2.22 8.95
N LEU A 287 7.05 -0.99 8.46
CA LEU A 287 6.06 -0.49 7.50
C LEU A 287 6.17 -1.16 6.14
N TYR A 288 7.36 -1.58 5.71
CA TYR A 288 7.57 -1.83 4.30
C TYR A 288 6.79 -3.00 3.65
N PRO A 289 6.51 -4.14 4.31
CA PRO A 289 5.57 -5.12 3.74
C PRO A 289 4.09 -4.67 3.79
N PHE A 290 3.76 -3.61 4.54
CA PHE A 290 2.37 -3.23 4.85
C PHE A 290 2.03 -1.78 4.52
N ILE A 291 2.96 -1.02 3.93
CA ILE A 291 2.83 0.43 3.77
C ILE A 291 1.60 0.78 2.96
N VAL A 292 1.35 0.04 1.87
CA VAL A 292 0.21 0.21 0.97
C VAL A 292 -1.14 -0.05 1.65
N VAL A 293 -1.18 -0.76 2.80
CA VAL A 293 -2.41 -1.05 3.54
C VAL A 293 -3.07 0.23 4.06
N PHE A 294 -2.29 1.21 4.55
CA PHE A 294 -2.84 2.50 5.00
C PHE A 294 -3.43 3.34 3.87
N PHE A 295 -3.05 3.06 2.62
CA PHE A 295 -3.47 3.84 1.45
C PHE A 295 -4.73 3.30 0.80
N TYR A 296 -5.17 2.11 1.18
CA TYR A 296 -6.37 1.51 0.62
C TYR A 296 -7.63 2.07 1.26
N ILE A 297 -8.52 2.56 0.40
CA ILE A 297 -9.88 2.92 0.76
C ILE A 297 -10.78 1.79 0.29
N LYS A 298 -11.15 0.91 1.21
CA LYS A 298 -11.92 -0.30 0.91
C LYS A 298 -13.23 0.04 0.21
N THR A 299 -13.51 -0.61 -0.91
CA THR A 299 -14.81 -0.49 -1.58
C THR A 299 -15.86 -1.28 -0.80
N PRO A 300 -16.96 -0.67 -0.35
CA PRO A 300 -17.98 -1.38 0.40
C PRO A 300 -18.72 -2.36 -0.51
N LEU A 301 -18.56 -3.65 -0.22
CA LEU A 301 -19.30 -4.71 -0.91
C LEU A 301 -20.78 -4.74 -0.46
N ARG A 302 -21.06 -4.33 0.78
CA ARG A 302 -22.40 -4.25 1.36
C ARG A 302 -22.82 -2.78 1.54
N VAL A 303 -23.40 -2.22 0.48
CA VAL A 303 -23.83 -0.81 0.37
C VAL A 303 -24.73 -0.37 1.52
N LYS A 304 -25.65 -1.24 1.96
CA LYS A 304 -26.55 -0.96 3.10
C LYS A 304 -25.79 -0.83 4.41
N GLU A 305 -24.91 -1.78 4.71
CA GLU A 305 -24.09 -1.75 5.94
C GLU A 305 -23.10 -0.60 5.95
N ALA A 306 -22.64 -0.16 4.77
CA ALA A 306 -21.77 1.00 4.63
C ALA A 306 -22.51 2.34 4.73
N GLY A 307 -23.84 2.33 4.94
CA GLY A 307 -24.69 3.53 5.00
C GLY A 307 -24.68 4.36 3.71
N LEU A 308 -24.30 3.77 2.58
CA LEU A 308 -24.29 4.46 1.28
C LEU A 308 -25.70 4.75 0.78
N GLU A 309 -26.69 3.98 1.21
CA GLU A 309 -28.09 4.26 0.93
C GLU A 309 -28.56 5.56 1.61
N GLU A 310 -28.08 5.86 2.81
CA GLU A 310 -28.37 7.12 3.50
C GLU A 310 -27.59 8.29 2.88
N LEU A 311 -26.33 8.05 2.49
CA LEU A 311 -25.47 9.07 1.89
C LEU A 311 -25.90 9.44 0.46
N ILE A 312 -26.36 8.46 -0.31
CA ILE A 312 -26.84 8.58 -1.70
C ILE A 312 -28.26 7.96 -1.78
N PRO A 313 -29.29 8.70 -1.32
CA PRO A 313 -30.66 8.19 -1.30
C PRO A 313 -31.20 7.92 -2.71
N THR A 314 -30.94 8.85 -3.62
CA THR A 314 -31.36 8.78 -5.02
C THR A 314 -30.21 8.30 -5.89
N THR A 315 -30.41 7.18 -6.57
CA THR A 315 -29.53 6.64 -7.61
C THR A 315 -29.90 7.20 -8.97
N TRP A 316 -28.94 7.21 -9.88
CA TRP A 316 -29.17 7.62 -11.26
C TRP A 316 -28.28 6.81 -12.20
N TRP A 317 -28.80 6.51 -13.39
CA TRP A 317 -28.10 5.88 -14.50
C TRP A 317 -28.64 6.42 -15.82
N PRO A 318 -27.85 6.40 -16.90
CA PRO A 318 -28.33 6.80 -18.22
C PRO A 318 -29.41 5.83 -18.71
N THR A 319 -30.57 6.36 -19.10
CA THR A 319 -31.77 5.59 -19.50
C THR A 319 -32.01 5.57 -21.02
N ARG A 320 -31.36 6.47 -21.76
CA ARG A 320 -31.55 6.65 -23.21
C ARG A 320 -30.25 6.47 -23.95
N PHE A 321 -30.17 5.35 -24.66
CA PHE A 321 -29.08 5.03 -25.56
C PHE A 321 -29.59 5.10 -27.00
N ASP A 322 -28.86 5.79 -27.87
CA ASP A 322 -29.09 5.85 -29.31
C ASP A 322 -28.87 4.46 -29.92
N LYS A 323 -29.21 4.27 -31.20
CA LYS A 323 -29.01 2.97 -31.91
C LYS A 323 -27.54 2.50 -31.96
N GLU A 324 -26.60 3.38 -31.63
CA GLU A 324 -25.16 3.13 -31.49
C GLU A 324 -24.69 2.98 -30.01
N GLY A 325 -25.60 3.05 -29.02
CA GLY A 325 -25.25 2.96 -27.60
C GLY A 325 -24.84 4.28 -26.92
N LYS A 326 -25.00 5.45 -27.57
CA LYS A 326 -24.64 6.78 -27.01
C LYS A 326 -25.79 7.46 -26.28
N GLU A 327 -25.52 8.28 -25.27
CA GLU A 327 -26.56 8.98 -24.49
C GLU A 327 -27.36 9.97 -25.34
N SER A 328 -28.70 9.84 -25.37
CA SER A 328 -29.57 10.81 -26.03
C SER A 328 -29.69 12.11 -25.21
N LYS A 329 -29.61 13.28 -25.85
CA LYS A 329 -29.62 14.59 -25.16
C LYS A 329 -30.98 15.06 -24.60
N ASP A 330 -32.09 14.39 -24.93
CA ASP A 330 -33.42 14.77 -24.45
C ASP A 330 -33.69 14.21 -23.06
N GLU A 331 -33.48 15.02 -22.02
CA GLU A 331 -33.68 14.67 -20.61
C GLU A 331 -34.94 15.32 -20.04
N SER A 332 -35.84 14.53 -19.46
CA SER A 332 -37.03 15.03 -18.77
C SER A 332 -36.65 15.91 -17.56
N ALA A 333 -37.53 16.84 -17.15
CA ALA A 333 -37.32 17.64 -15.94
C ALA A 333 -37.16 16.77 -14.68
N GLU A 334 -37.86 15.64 -14.61
CA GLU A 334 -37.78 14.68 -13.51
C GLU A 334 -36.46 13.91 -13.50
N GLU A 335 -35.99 13.45 -14.68
CA GLU A 335 -34.68 12.78 -14.83
C GLU A 335 -33.53 13.72 -14.44
N ARG A 336 -33.60 14.98 -14.89
CA ARG A 336 -32.64 16.02 -14.52
C ARG A 336 -32.59 16.28 -13.02
N MET A 337 -33.75 16.26 -12.36
CA MET A 337 -33.84 16.45 -10.91
C MET A 337 -33.22 15.26 -10.16
N ARG A 338 -33.48 14.02 -10.61
CA ARG A 338 -32.86 12.79 -10.07
C ARG A 338 -31.35 12.79 -10.26
N ARG A 339 -30.85 13.13 -11.45
CA ARG A 339 -29.40 13.24 -11.73
C ARG A 339 -28.72 14.21 -10.75
N ARG A 340 -29.27 15.42 -10.61
CA ARG A 340 -28.74 16.42 -9.66
C ARG A 340 -28.76 15.92 -8.21
N ALA A 341 -29.75 15.14 -7.80
CA ALA A 341 -29.81 14.57 -6.46
C ALA A 341 -28.71 13.52 -6.24
N TYR A 342 -28.49 12.63 -7.22
CA TYR A 342 -27.40 11.66 -7.22
C TYR A 342 -26.03 12.34 -7.19
N GLU A 343 -25.79 13.33 -8.07
CA GLU A 343 -24.54 14.10 -8.11
C GLU A 343 -24.22 14.77 -6.77
N ARG A 344 -25.23 15.34 -6.08
CA ARG A 344 -25.04 15.88 -4.72
C ARG A 344 -24.60 14.81 -3.73
N GLY A 345 -25.17 13.59 -3.81
CA GLY A 345 -24.75 12.45 -3.01
C GLY A 345 -23.30 12.05 -3.26
N CYS A 346 -22.92 11.91 -4.54
CA CYS A 346 -21.54 11.63 -4.96
C CYS A 346 -20.56 12.69 -4.47
N GLN A 347 -20.93 13.98 -4.54
CA GLN A 347 -20.08 15.07 -4.07
C GLN A 347 -19.86 15.04 -2.55
N ARG A 348 -20.89 14.69 -1.76
CA ARG A 348 -20.75 14.51 -0.31
C ARG A 348 -19.79 13.36 0.00
N LEU A 349 -19.92 12.24 -0.72
CA LEU A 349 -19.02 11.10 -0.59
C LEU A 349 -17.58 11.49 -0.94
N LYS A 350 -17.38 12.20 -2.06
CA LYS A 350 -16.06 12.68 -2.49
C LYS A 350 -15.38 13.52 -1.41
N LYS A 351 -16.08 14.51 -0.83
CA LYS A 351 -15.54 15.36 0.24
C LYS A 351 -15.10 14.58 1.48
N ARG A 352 -15.79 13.50 1.83
CA ARG A 352 -15.41 12.65 2.97
C ARG A 352 -14.18 11.80 2.68
N ILE A 353 -14.07 11.29 1.46
CA ILE A 353 -12.89 10.56 0.98
C ILE A 353 -11.67 11.48 0.91
N GLU A 354 -11.84 12.73 0.45
CA GLU A 354 -10.75 13.72 0.35
C GLU A 354 -10.02 13.91 1.70
N VAL A 355 -10.73 13.95 2.83
CA VAL A 355 -10.11 14.04 4.18
C VAL A 355 -9.20 12.83 4.48
N VAL A 356 -9.62 11.63 4.10
CA VAL A 356 -8.82 10.40 4.26
C VAL A 356 -7.60 10.45 3.35
N GLU A 357 -7.78 10.87 2.10
CA GLU A 357 -6.68 11.00 1.13
C GLU A 357 -5.65 12.05 1.56
N GLU A 358 -6.08 13.17 2.13
CA GLU A 358 -5.19 14.19 2.68
C GLU A 358 -4.31 13.64 3.80
N LEU A 359 -4.88 12.89 4.75
CA LEU A 359 -4.12 12.23 5.82
C LEU A 359 -3.14 11.19 5.27
N GLN A 360 -3.56 10.42 4.27
CA GLN A 360 -2.66 9.49 3.57
C GLN A 360 -1.48 10.22 2.92
N VAL A 361 -1.73 11.33 2.22
CA VAL A 361 -0.67 12.15 1.61
C VAL A 361 0.24 12.75 2.68
N GLN A 362 -0.29 13.18 3.83
CA GLN A 362 0.53 13.65 4.96
C GLN A 362 1.48 12.56 5.49
N ILE A 363 1.00 11.32 5.62
CA ILE A 363 1.85 10.18 5.99
C ILE A 363 2.97 9.98 4.97
N LEU A 364 2.68 10.05 3.66
CA LEU A 364 3.72 9.97 2.63
C LEU A 364 4.72 11.11 2.72
N LYS A 365 4.27 12.34 2.97
CA LYS A 365 5.16 13.47 3.15
C LYS A 365 6.12 13.25 4.30
N LEU A 366 5.66 12.73 5.43
CA LEU A 366 6.55 12.37 6.55
C LEU A 366 7.60 11.32 6.15
N MET A 367 7.21 10.30 5.38
CA MET A 367 8.11 9.24 4.93
C MET A 367 9.09 9.70 3.82
N LEU A 368 8.70 10.69 3.02
CA LEU A 368 9.52 11.30 1.97
C LEU A 368 10.32 12.52 2.45
N ASN A 369 10.36 12.77 3.76
CA ASN A 369 11.11 13.87 4.34
C ASN A 369 12.62 13.67 4.15
N ASN A 370 13.30 14.73 3.70
CA ASN A 370 14.76 14.76 3.47
C ASN A 370 15.51 15.71 4.41
N LYS A 371 14.82 16.29 5.39
CA LYS A 371 15.40 17.27 6.33
C LYS A 371 15.79 16.66 7.67
N ASP A 372 15.43 15.40 7.92
CA ASP A 372 15.59 14.75 9.22
C ASP A 372 16.98 14.10 9.36
N LYS A 373 18.03 14.93 9.39
CA LYS A 373 19.44 14.50 9.48
C LYS A 373 19.96 14.34 10.92
N GLY A 374 19.08 14.26 11.92
CA GLY A 374 19.48 14.25 13.34
C GLY A 374 20.40 13.07 13.70
N THR A 375 20.02 11.85 13.29
CA THR A 375 20.84 10.64 13.42
C THR A 375 20.61 9.71 12.21
N GLY A 376 21.66 9.38 11.45
CA GLY A 376 21.61 8.46 10.30
C GLY A 376 21.03 9.07 9.01
N GLU A 377 20.70 8.20 8.06
CA GLU A 377 20.13 8.57 6.75
C GLU A 377 18.76 9.26 6.89
N ALA A 378 18.43 10.16 5.96
CA ALA A 378 17.12 10.82 5.94
C ALA A 378 15.99 9.82 5.62
N SER A 379 14.77 10.08 6.12
CA SER A 379 13.62 9.18 5.95
C SER A 379 13.35 8.84 4.49
N ARG A 380 13.55 9.79 3.57
CA ARG A 380 13.37 9.59 2.14
C ARG A 380 14.25 8.47 1.57
N TYR A 381 15.51 8.38 1.97
CA TYR A 381 16.43 7.35 1.47
C TYR A 381 16.04 5.96 1.98
N ILE A 382 15.64 5.87 3.25
CA ILE A 382 15.07 4.64 3.82
C ILE A 382 13.83 4.23 3.02
N PHE A 383 12.90 5.16 2.79
CA PHE A 383 11.69 4.89 1.99
C PHE A 383 12.05 4.45 0.58
N LEU A 384 12.97 5.12 -0.11
CA LEU A 384 13.35 4.83 -1.50
C LEU A 384 13.98 3.45 -1.64
N ASN A 385 14.97 3.12 -0.81
CA ASN A 385 15.64 1.81 -0.83
C ASN A 385 14.67 0.68 -0.57
N LYS A 386 13.79 0.91 0.41
CA LYS A 386 12.68 0.02 0.66
C LYS A 386 11.81 -0.06 -0.60
N PHE A 387 11.25 1.04 -1.09
CA PHE A 387 10.36 1.12 -2.27
C PHE A 387 10.88 0.30 -3.47
N ARG A 388 12.18 0.43 -3.77
CA ARG A 388 12.86 -0.37 -4.80
C ARG A 388 12.82 -1.87 -4.51
N LYS A 389 13.10 -2.29 -3.28
CA LYS A 389 13.03 -3.70 -2.86
C LYS A 389 11.64 -4.32 -3.06
N PHE A 390 10.54 -3.60 -2.80
CA PHE A 390 9.23 -4.22 -3.13
C PHE A 390 8.85 -4.16 -4.59
N LEU A 391 9.36 -3.20 -5.37
CA LEU A 391 9.21 -3.31 -6.82
C LEU A 391 9.96 -4.52 -7.36
N GLN A 392 11.14 -4.85 -6.80
CA GLN A 392 11.87 -6.08 -7.10
C GLN A 392 11.03 -7.32 -6.77
N GLU A 393 10.50 -7.43 -5.55
CA GLU A 393 9.66 -8.55 -5.12
C GLU A 393 8.41 -8.72 -5.99
N ASN A 394 7.80 -7.63 -6.45
CA ASN A 394 6.65 -7.68 -7.36
C ASN A 394 7.05 -8.00 -8.81
N ALA A 395 8.23 -7.57 -9.27
CA ALA A 395 8.74 -7.87 -10.60
C ALA A 395 9.17 -9.33 -10.75
N SER A 396 9.79 -9.93 -9.72
CA SER A 396 10.26 -11.32 -9.72
C SER A 396 9.12 -12.34 -9.56
N ASN A 397 8.01 -11.98 -8.89
CA ASN A 397 6.89 -12.88 -8.61
C ASN A 397 5.91 -13.10 -9.78
N ARG A 398 6.38 -13.08 -11.05
CA ARG A 398 5.54 -13.29 -12.26
C ARG A 398 4.72 -14.60 -12.31
N GLY A 399 4.82 -15.49 -11.31
CA GLY A 399 4.06 -16.75 -11.24
C GLY A 399 3.46 -17.14 -9.88
N HIS A 400 3.74 -16.44 -8.77
CA HIS A 400 3.21 -16.79 -7.44
C HIS A 400 2.47 -15.59 -6.80
N PRO A 401 1.12 -15.57 -6.84
CA PRO A 401 0.33 -14.52 -6.23
C PRO A 401 0.15 -14.73 -4.73
N THR A 402 1.22 -15.04 -3.99
CA THR A 402 1.32 -14.60 -2.59
C THR A 402 1.69 -13.13 -2.62
N ALA A 403 0.81 -12.32 -3.21
CA ALA A 403 0.97 -10.88 -3.22
C ALA A 403 0.94 -10.43 -1.76
N LEU A 404 2.08 -9.96 -1.24
CA LEU A 404 2.22 -9.41 0.10
C LEU A 404 1.16 -8.33 0.39
N CYS A 405 0.63 -7.69 -0.66
CA CYS A 405 -0.57 -6.86 -0.62
C CYS A 405 -1.49 -7.14 -1.83
N PRO A 406 -2.83 -7.17 -1.63
CA PRO A 406 -3.74 -7.33 -2.75
C PRO A 406 -3.53 -6.20 -3.79
N PRO A 407 -3.59 -6.49 -5.10
CA PRO A 407 -3.29 -5.50 -6.12
C PRO A 407 -4.12 -4.21 -6.05
N GLU A 408 -5.33 -4.25 -5.49
CA GLU A 408 -6.25 -3.12 -5.37
C GLU A 408 -5.69 -1.96 -4.51
N TYR A 409 -4.74 -2.26 -3.61
CA TYR A 409 -4.08 -1.30 -2.74
C TYR A 409 -3.14 -0.38 -3.53
N MET A 410 -2.61 -0.87 -4.65
CA MET A 410 -1.58 -0.19 -5.46
C MET A 410 -2.11 1.04 -6.18
N VAL A 411 -3.36 1.00 -6.64
CA VAL A 411 -3.99 2.12 -7.35
C VAL A 411 -4.06 3.34 -6.43
N CYS A 412 -4.58 3.15 -5.21
CA CYS A 412 -4.70 4.24 -4.26
C CYS A 412 -3.32 4.76 -3.84
N PHE A 413 -2.38 3.86 -3.55
CA PHE A 413 -1.01 4.24 -3.20
C PHE A 413 -0.32 5.06 -4.29
N LEU A 414 -0.44 4.66 -5.57
CA LEU A 414 0.14 5.40 -6.71
C LEU A 414 -0.31 6.87 -6.73
N HIS A 415 -1.61 7.12 -6.70
CA HIS A 415 -2.15 8.49 -6.76
C HIS A 415 -1.64 9.35 -5.60
N ARG A 416 -1.57 8.77 -4.40
CA ARG A 416 -1.14 9.48 -3.18
C ARG A 416 0.36 9.76 -3.25
N LEU A 417 1.14 8.82 -3.79
CA LEU A 417 2.58 8.98 -4.02
C LEU A 417 2.85 10.05 -5.09
N ILE A 418 2.10 10.07 -6.19
CA ILE A 418 2.18 11.13 -7.22
C ILE A 418 1.92 12.49 -6.57
N THR A 419 0.85 12.65 -5.80
CA THR A 419 0.54 13.92 -5.11
C THR A 419 1.67 14.34 -4.17
N ALA A 420 2.22 13.42 -3.39
CA ALA A 420 3.31 13.71 -2.45
C ALA A 420 4.61 14.11 -3.18
N VAL A 421 5.00 13.39 -4.24
CA VAL A 421 6.19 13.69 -5.05
C VAL A 421 6.05 15.04 -5.74
N ARG A 422 4.89 15.33 -6.35
CA ARG A 422 4.63 16.63 -6.99
C ARG A 422 4.75 17.79 -6.01
N SER A 423 4.24 17.63 -4.78
CA SER A 423 4.39 18.65 -3.73
C SER A 423 5.86 18.96 -3.43
N TYR A 424 6.71 17.94 -3.24
CA TYR A 424 8.13 18.16 -2.99
C TYR A 424 8.86 18.74 -4.21
N TRP A 425 8.46 18.32 -5.41
CA TRP A 425 9.01 18.82 -6.66
C TRP A 425 8.75 20.33 -6.83
N ASP A 426 7.49 20.75 -6.63
CA ASP A 426 7.09 22.14 -6.74
C ASP A 426 7.67 23.01 -5.61
N GLU A 427 7.78 22.47 -4.39
CA GLU A 427 8.53 23.11 -3.30
C GLU A 427 10.02 23.31 -3.65
N GLY A 428 10.62 22.36 -4.36
CA GLY A 428 11.98 22.47 -4.89
C GLY A 428 12.12 23.58 -5.92
N LYS A 429 11.19 23.65 -6.88
CA LYS A 429 11.14 24.73 -7.88
C LYS A 429 10.93 26.11 -7.27
N MET A 430 10.11 26.23 -6.22
CA MET A 430 9.94 27.49 -5.50
C MET A 430 11.25 27.97 -4.85
N LYS A 431 12.10 27.05 -4.39
CA LYS A 431 13.43 27.38 -3.84
C LYS A 431 14.47 27.65 -4.92
N ASN A 432 14.37 26.96 -6.05
CA ASN A 432 15.27 27.12 -7.20
C ASN A 432 14.46 27.35 -8.49
N PRO A 433 14.20 28.62 -8.88
CA PRO A 433 13.37 28.96 -10.03
C PRO A 433 13.89 28.42 -11.37
N GLY A 434 15.17 28.02 -11.45
CA GLY A 434 15.75 27.38 -12.62
C GLY A 434 15.37 25.90 -12.80
N CYS A 435 14.66 25.31 -11.83
CA CYS A 435 14.22 23.92 -11.89
C CYS A 435 12.92 23.72 -12.69
N VAL A 436 12.80 22.52 -13.25
CA VAL A 436 11.65 22.10 -14.08
C VAL A 436 10.38 22.04 -13.23
N SER A 437 9.25 22.45 -13.80
CA SER A 437 7.93 22.31 -13.15
C SER A 437 7.59 20.85 -12.91
N SER A 438 6.79 20.51 -11.88
CA SER A 438 6.25 19.15 -11.78
C SER A 438 5.42 18.78 -13.03
N ASP A 439 4.76 19.75 -13.67
CA ASP A 439 4.05 19.55 -14.93
C ASP A 439 4.97 19.21 -16.11
N GLU A 440 6.25 19.50 -16.07
CA GLU A 440 7.22 19.18 -17.13
C GLU A 440 8.20 18.09 -16.68
N ALA A 441 7.87 17.38 -15.60
CA ALA A 441 8.72 16.32 -15.06
C ALA A 441 8.98 15.20 -16.08
N TYR A 442 10.22 14.72 -16.09
CA TYR A 442 10.67 13.59 -16.90
C TYR A 442 11.78 12.83 -16.14
N VAL A 443 12.04 11.59 -16.57
CA VAL A 443 13.16 10.80 -16.05
C VAL A 443 14.33 10.92 -17.04
N PRO A 444 15.50 11.42 -16.61
CA PRO A 444 16.64 11.61 -17.51
C PRO A 444 17.19 10.29 -18.06
N PRO A 445 17.57 10.23 -19.36
CA PRO A 445 18.11 9.01 -19.98
C PRO A 445 19.34 8.42 -19.29
N GLN A 446 20.11 9.25 -18.58
CA GLN A 446 21.29 8.90 -17.79
C GLN A 446 21.02 7.69 -16.87
N LEU A 447 19.84 7.63 -16.25
CA LEU A 447 19.46 6.56 -15.33
C LEU A 447 19.41 5.18 -16.01
N PHE A 448 19.24 5.13 -17.33
CA PHE A 448 19.00 3.89 -18.05
C PHE A 448 20.28 3.14 -18.42
N TYR A 449 21.40 3.84 -18.54
CA TYR A 449 22.68 3.27 -18.97
C TYR A 449 23.82 3.44 -17.96
N ASN A 450 23.70 4.35 -16.99
CA ASN A 450 24.77 4.58 -15.99
C ASN A 450 24.83 3.54 -14.87
N GLY A 451 24.05 2.46 -14.93
CA GLY A 451 24.12 1.33 -14.01
C GLY A 451 23.82 1.63 -12.53
N LYS A 452 23.42 2.86 -12.17
CA LYS A 452 23.13 3.23 -10.78
C LYS A 452 21.73 2.77 -10.31
N VAL A 453 20.84 2.45 -11.25
CA VAL A 453 19.49 1.94 -10.98
C VAL A 453 19.37 0.51 -11.50
N ASP A 454 18.98 -0.41 -10.63
CA ASP A 454 18.65 -1.79 -10.99
C ASP A 454 17.18 -1.87 -11.44
N TYR A 455 16.97 -2.60 -12.53
CA TYR A 455 15.67 -2.81 -13.16
C TYR A 455 15.32 -4.31 -13.25
N PHE A 456 15.97 -5.18 -12.46
CA PHE A 456 15.56 -6.55 -12.20
C PHE A 456 15.37 -7.40 -13.48
N ASP A 457 16.33 -7.28 -14.41
CA ASP A 457 16.32 -7.95 -15.72
C ASP A 457 15.13 -7.61 -16.63
N LEU A 458 14.41 -6.51 -16.35
CA LEU A 458 13.39 -5.99 -17.28
C LEU A 458 14.03 -5.61 -18.62
N GLN A 459 13.35 -5.95 -19.71
CA GLN A 459 13.83 -5.71 -21.07
C GLN A 459 13.99 -4.22 -21.39
N ARG A 460 14.96 -3.93 -22.25
CA ARG A 460 15.19 -2.62 -22.87
C ARG A 460 14.77 -2.65 -24.33
N LEU A 461 14.59 -1.48 -24.93
CA LEU A 461 14.22 -1.37 -26.34
C LEU A 461 15.22 -2.07 -27.28
N GLY A 462 16.52 -2.03 -26.96
CA GLY A 462 17.54 -2.74 -27.71
C GLY A 462 17.90 -4.13 -27.18
N GLY A 463 17.08 -4.71 -26.29
CA GLY A 463 17.25 -6.07 -25.78
C GLY A 463 17.85 -6.15 -24.37
N LEU A 464 18.69 -7.16 -24.13
CA LEU A 464 19.31 -7.41 -22.82
C LEU A 464 20.36 -6.35 -22.49
N LEU A 465 20.40 -5.90 -21.23
CA LEU A 465 21.35 -4.88 -20.77
C LEU A 465 22.81 -5.29 -20.98
N SER A 466 23.15 -6.57 -20.79
CA SER A 466 24.49 -7.12 -21.03
C SER A 466 24.89 -7.01 -22.51
N HIS A 467 23.97 -7.35 -23.42
CA HIS A 467 24.17 -7.21 -24.85
C HIS A 467 24.39 -5.74 -25.24
N LEU A 468 23.56 -4.83 -24.72
CA LEU A 468 23.68 -3.39 -25.00
C LEU A 468 24.99 -2.81 -24.49
N LYS A 469 25.41 -3.15 -23.26
CA LYS A 469 26.70 -2.75 -22.69
C LYS A 469 27.87 -3.24 -23.55
N LYS A 470 27.78 -4.43 -24.16
CA LYS A 470 28.82 -4.98 -25.05
C LYS A 470 28.83 -4.31 -26.42
N THR A 471 27.68 -4.13 -27.04
CA THR A 471 27.54 -3.63 -28.42
C THR A 471 27.72 -2.11 -28.52
N LEU A 472 27.28 -1.35 -27.51
CA LEU A 472 27.29 0.13 -27.51
C LEU A 472 28.34 0.73 -26.55
N LYS A 473 29.37 -0.03 -26.18
CA LYS A 473 30.43 0.43 -25.26
C LYS A 473 31.16 1.68 -25.75
N ASP A 474 31.40 1.78 -27.07
CA ASP A 474 32.15 2.89 -27.68
C ASP A 474 31.28 4.15 -27.73
N ASP A 475 29.97 3.98 -27.91
CA ASP A 475 28.97 5.04 -27.82
C ASP A 475 28.81 5.55 -26.38
N LEU A 476 28.80 4.67 -25.37
CA LEU A 476 28.79 5.07 -23.96
C LEU A 476 30.04 5.88 -23.59
N ALA A 477 31.21 5.47 -24.08
CA ALA A 477 32.46 6.17 -23.81
C ALA A 477 32.54 7.53 -24.53
N SER A 478 32.04 7.62 -25.76
CA SER A 478 32.13 8.84 -26.58
C SER A 478 31.02 9.85 -26.29
N LYS A 479 29.78 9.41 -26.08
CA LYS A 479 28.61 10.28 -25.88
C LYS A 479 28.32 10.58 -24.41
N ALA A 480 28.56 9.63 -23.52
CA ALA A 480 28.22 9.76 -22.09
C ALA A 480 29.44 9.77 -21.17
N ASN A 481 30.67 9.68 -21.71
CA ASN A 481 31.93 9.61 -20.92
C ASN A 481 31.93 8.50 -19.85
N ILE A 482 31.22 7.39 -20.10
CA ILE A 482 31.14 6.23 -19.19
C ILE A 482 32.09 5.14 -19.69
N LEU A 483 32.96 4.66 -18.81
CA LEU A 483 33.78 3.47 -19.04
C LEU A 483 33.26 2.29 -18.23
N MET A 484 32.96 1.22 -18.95
CA MET A 484 32.55 -0.06 -18.38
C MET A 484 33.74 -0.79 -17.73
N ASP A 485 33.52 -1.37 -16.55
CA ASP A 485 34.49 -2.27 -15.91
C ASP A 485 34.58 -3.57 -16.75
N PRO A 486 35.78 -4.02 -17.17
CA PRO A 486 35.95 -5.26 -17.94
C PRO A 486 35.30 -6.50 -17.31
N ALA A 487 35.16 -6.53 -15.98
CA ALA A 487 34.49 -7.60 -15.26
C ALA A 487 32.97 -7.66 -15.52
N GLU A 488 32.30 -6.53 -15.79
CA GLU A 488 30.87 -6.49 -16.18
C GLU A 488 30.64 -6.94 -17.63
N ILE A 489 31.70 -7.02 -18.45
CA ILE A 489 31.63 -7.46 -19.86
C ILE A 489 31.83 -8.99 -19.97
N GLN A 490 32.51 -9.61 -18.99
CA GLN A 490 32.79 -11.04 -18.94
C GLN A 490 31.78 -11.88 -18.14
N ALA A 491 31.05 -11.29 -17.20
CA ALA A 491 29.98 -12.00 -16.50
C ALA A 491 28.81 -12.22 -17.48
N THR A 492 28.53 -13.49 -17.78
CA THR A 492 27.50 -14.02 -18.71
C THR A 492 27.87 -14.09 -20.20
N SER A 493 28.83 -14.94 -20.56
CA SER A 493 28.68 -15.81 -21.75
C SER A 493 28.22 -17.19 -21.28
N MET A 494 27.15 -17.70 -21.87
CA MET A 494 26.70 -19.09 -21.70
C MET A 494 27.28 -19.98 -22.81
N ASP A 495 28.31 -19.48 -23.52
CA ASP A 495 28.86 -20.02 -24.77
C ASP A 495 30.29 -20.59 -24.62
N ASP A 496 30.88 -20.60 -23.41
CA ASP A 496 32.23 -21.14 -23.17
C ASP A 496 32.23 -22.50 -22.45
N LEU A 497 31.19 -23.30 -22.66
CA LEU A 497 31.16 -24.71 -22.28
C LEU A 497 30.79 -25.52 -23.52
N ASP A 498 31.77 -25.85 -24.34
CA ASP A 498 31.81 -27.04 -25.20
C ASP A 498 33.07 -26.95 -26.07
N GLU A 499 34.24 -27.19 -25.48
CA GLU A 499 35.45 -27.67 -26.21
C GLU A 499 36.58 -27.99 -25.22
N GLU A 500 36.36 -28.94 -24.30
CA GLU A 500 37.48 -29.74 -23.78
C GLU A 500 37.11 -31.22 -23.76
N GLU A 501 37.97 -31.99 -24.41
CA GLU A 501 37.78 -33.36 -24.89
C GLU A 501 37.56 -34.40 -23.78
N GLU A 502 36.70 -35.34 -24.14
CA GLU A 502 36.42 -36.59 -23.47
C GLU A 502 37.67 -37.48 -23.37
N SER A 503 38.24 -37.63 -22.17
CA SER A 503 39.05 -38.82 -21.85
C SER A 503 38.89 -39.28 -20.40
N GLY A 504 38.14 -40.36 -20.25
CA GLY A 504 38.56 -41.51 -19.43
C GLY A 504 38.45 -41.43 -17.91
N SER A 505 37.48 -42.20 -17.40
CA SER A 505 37.53 -43.01 -16.17
C SER A 505 37.08 -42.40 -14.83
N ALA A 506 35.84 -42.77 -14.50
CA ALA A 506 35.47 -43.60 -13.34
C ALA A 506 35.45 -43.01 -11.91
N GLN A 507 34.29 -43.27 -11.29
CA GLN A 507 34.01 -43.49 -9.86
C GLN A 507 33.69 -42.28 -8.96
N ARG A 508 32.38 -42.05 -8.79
CA ARG A 508 31.78 -41.77 -7.48
C ARG A 508 31.27 -43.07 -6.85
N PRO A 509 31.34 -43.21 -5.52
CA PRO A 509 30.31 -43.90 -4.77
C PRO A 509 29.50 -42.94 -3.90
N PHE A 510 28.22 -43.28 -3.80
CA PHE A 510 27.20 -42.67 -2.96
C PHE A 510 27.38 -43.03 -1.47
N GLY A 511 27.05 -42.06 -0.60
CA GLY A 511 26.13 -42.24 0.52
C GLY A 511 26.68 -42.70 1.87
N ALA A 512 26.53 -41.87 2.92
CA ALA A 512 25.91 -42.27 4.19
C ALA A 512 25.70 -41.08 5.13
N VAL A 513 24.62 -41.18 5.89
CA VAL A 513 24.03 -40.21 6.83
C VAL A 513 24.51 -40.52 8.27
N ALA A 514 24.57 -39.47 9.11
CA ALA A 514 24.20 -39.42 10.54
C ALA A 514 25.29 -38.98 11.56
N MET A 515 24.90 -37.94 12.31
CA MET A 515 25.01 -37.78 13.78
C MET A 515 26.34 -37.41 14.45
N GLY A 516 26.38 -36.15 14.94
CA GLY A 516 26.51 -35.84 16.38
C GLY A 516 27.92 -35.67 16.97
N GLY A 517 28.19 -34.49 17.54
CA GLY A 517 29.29 -34.32 18.50
C GLY A 517 29.83 -32.89 18.61
N ALA A 518 29.41 -32.18 19.66
CA ALA A 518 29.87 -30.84 20.05
C ALA A 518 31.29 -30.83 20.62
N LEU A 519 32.08 -29.78 20.33
CA LEU A 519 33.14 -29.19 21.17
C LEU A 519 33.42 -27.78 20.60
N ALA A 520 33.10 -26.66 21.26
CA ALA A 520 33.74 -26.04 22.43
C ALA A 520 34.39 -24.70 22.02
N ARG A 521 33.88 -23.62 22.63
CA ARG A 521 34.39 -22.24 22.66
C ARG A 521 35.79 -22.20 23.36
N PRO A 522 36.59 -21.11 23.27
CA PRO A 522 36.28 -19.90 24.03
C PRO A 522 36.70 -18.54 23.44
N SER A 523 35.99 -17.52 23.92
CA SER A 523 36.33 -16.09 23.87
C SER A 523 37.13 -15.66 25.09
N TRP A 524 38.10 -14.75 24.92
CA TRP A 524 38.63 -13.80 25.91
C TRP A 524 39.07 -12.56 25.10
N LEU A 525 38.33 -11.44 25.07
CA LEU A 525 38.44 -10.25 25.95
C LEU A 525 39.86 -9.93 26.44
N SER A 526 40.45 -8.83 25.98
CA SER A 526 40.62 -7.57 26.76
C SER A 526 41.73 -6.67 26.20
N SER A 527 41.47 -5.37 26.26
CA SER A 527 42.36 -4.24 25.95
C SER A 527 43.56 -4.12 26.92
N PRO A 528 44.53 -3.23 26.66
CA PRO A 528 44.63 -2.08 27.56
C PRO A 528 44.88 -0.72 26.89
N THR A 529 44.57 0.29 27.68
CA THR A 529 44.46 1.74 27.44
C THR A 529 45.77 2.55 27.49
N LEU A 530 45.66 3.77 26.92
CA LEU A 530 46.21 5.09 27.37
C LEU A 530 47.57 5.60 26.85
N GLY A 531 47.55 6.78 26.21
CA GLY A 531 48.76 7.55 25.85
C GLY A 531 48.50 8.85 25.04
N ARG A 532 48.02 9.88 25.72
CA ARG A 532 48.00 11.35 25.42
C ARG A 532 48.65 11.92 24.13
N ALA A 533 47.88 12.84 23.53
CA ALA A 533 48.24 14.23 23.15
C ALA A 533 49.48 14.49 22.27
N ASN A 534 49.26 14.81 21.00
CA ASN A 534 49.65 16.07 20.34
C ASN A 534 49.63 15.92 18.82
N ARG A 535 48.80 16.72 18.15
CA ARG A 535 49.12 17.56 16.97
C ARG A 535 47.82 17.99 16.27
N PHE A 536 47.18 19.01 16.84
CA PHE A 536 46.63 20.07 16.01
C PHE A 536 47.81 20.95 15.60
N LEU A 537 47.96 21.16 14.29
CA LEU A 537 48.37 22.39 13.60
C LEU A 537 49.07 22.03 12.27
N SER A 538 48.59 22.68 11.21
CA SER A 538 49.25 22.90 9.93
C SER A 538 49.01 21.88 8.80
N THR A 539 47.85 21.98 8.15
CA THR A 539 47.80 22.03 6.67
C THR A 539 46.63 22.85 6.11
N ALA A 540 46.25 23.95 6.79
CA ALA A 540 45.51 25.04 6.16
C ALA A 540 46.51 26.08 5.63
N ALA A 541 47.35 25.68 4.66
CA ALA A 541 48.33 26.59 4.03
C ALA A 541 48.97 26.02 2.74
N VAL A 542 48.22 25.35 1.84
CA VAL A 542 48.67 25.11 0.44
C VAL A 542 47.48 25.09 -0.54
N SER A 543 46.60 26.09 -0.48
CA SER A 543 45.55 26.29 -1.52
C SER A 543 45.47 27.71 -2.07
N LEU A 544 46.58 28.44 -2.05
CA LEU A 544 46.68 29.69 -2.80
C LEU A 544 47.96 29.70 -3.61
N MET A 545 47.78 29.82 -4.93
CA MET A 545 48.76 29.97 -6.00
C MET A 545 49.24 28.67 -6.68
N THR A 546 48.43 28.19 -7.62
CA THR A 546 48.92 27.49 -8.82
C THR A 546 48.31 28.15 -10.06
N PRO A 547 49.12 28.46 -11.10
CA PRO A 547 48.63 29.08 -12.33
C PRO A 547 47.67 28.14 -13.07
N ARG A 548 46.68 28.73 -13.76
CA ARG A 548 45.67 28.06 -14.59
C ARG A 548 46.33 27.00 -15.50
N ARG A 549 46.11 25.72 -15.21
CA ARG A 549 46.33 24.62 -16.17
C ARG A 549 45.28 24.69 -17.27
N PRO A 550 45.61 24.35 -18.53
CA PRO A 550 44.62 24.15 -19.58
C PRO A 550 43.61 23.06 -19.16
N LEU A 551 42.35 23.20 -19.56
CA LEU A 551 41.28 22.22 -19.39
C LEU A 551 41.76 20.83 -19.85
N ALA A 552 42.02 19.93 -18.90
CA ALA A 552 42.17 18.51 -19.19
C ALA A 552 40.80 17.96 -19.66
N PRO A 553 40.76 17.00 -20.60
CA PRO A 553 39.51 16.32 -20.94
C PRO A 553 38.88 15.72 -19.68
N PRO A 554 37.54 15.70 -19.57
CA PRO A 554 36.85 15.22 -18.37
C PRO A 554 37.33 13.80 -18.03
N GLU A 555 37.76 13.62 -16.78
CA GLU A 555 38.29 12.35 -16.32
C GLU A 555 37.21 11.27 -16.48
N LYS A 556 37.61 10.17 -17.10
CA LYS A 556 36.75 9.10 -17.58
C LYS A 556 36.17 8.30 -16.39
N VAL A 557 34.84 8.26 -16.20
CA VAL A 557 34.20 7.73 -14.98
C VAL A 557 33.91 6.22 -15.11
N LYS A 558 34.45 5.42 -14.18
CA LYS A 558 34.15 3.99 -14.04
C LYS A 558 32.84 3.79 -13.30
N VAL A 559 31.91 3.06 -13.90
CA VAL A 559 30.60 2.76 -13.34
C VAL A 559 30.55 1.31 -12.87
N ARG A 560 29.96 1.06 -11.69
CA ARG A 560 29.63 -0.27 -11.17
C ARG A 560 28.14 -0.35 -10.84
N THR A 561 27.51 -1.46 -11.20
CA THR A 561 26.13 -1.76 -10.83
C THR A 561 26.09 -2.14 -9.34
N LEU A 562 25.41 -1.35 -8.52
CA LEU A 562 25.27 -1.61 -7.07
C LEU A 562 23.90 -2.21 -6.77
N ALA A 563 23.86 -3.25 -5.93
CA ALA A 563 22.61 -3.76 -5.38
C ALA A 563 21.90 -2.68 -4.55
N VAL A 564 20.57 -2.71 -4.50
CA VAL A 564 19.76 -1.71 -3.76
C VAL A 564 20.22 -1.55 -2.30
N GLU A 565 20.67 -2.64 -1.67
CA GLU A 565 21.13 -2.67 -0.27
C GLU A 565 22.54 -2.08 -0.05
N GLN A 566 23.27 -1.74 -1.12
CA GLN A 566 24.64 -1.22 -1.08
C GLN A 566 24.76 0.26 -1.46
N ARG A 567 23.65 0.92 -1.86
CA ARG A 567 23.66 2.32 -2.33
C ARG A 567 23.52 3.31 -1.19
N THR A 568 24.40 4.31 -1.17
CA THR A 568 24.45 5.38 -0.16
C THR A 568 23.78 6.67 -0.65
N GLU A 569 23.55 7.64 0.26
CA GLU A 569 23.10 9.00 -0.11
C GLU A 569 24.04 9.65 -1.16
N GLU A 570 25.35 9.42 -1.04
CA GLU A 570 26.35 9.93 -1.99
C GLU A 570 26.24 9.29 -3.39
N ASP A 571 25.83 8.02 -3.47
CA ASP A 571 25.58 7.36 -4.77
C ASP A 571 24.39 7.97 -5.50
N ILE A 572 23.42 8.50 -4.74
CA ILE A 572 22.18 9.04 -5.27
C ILE A 572 22.34 10.52 -5.60
N GLU A 573 22.67 11.35 -4.61
CA GLU A 573 22.77 12.80 -4.75
C GLU A 573 24.10 13.26 -5.37
N GLY A 574 25.15 12.45 -5.28
CA GLY A 574 26.49 12.79 -5.73
C GLY A 574 27.33 13.54 -4.69
N SER A 575 28.60 13.75 -4.99
CA SER A 575 29.58 14.50 -4.17
C SER A 575 30.53 15.30 -5.08
N HIS A 576 31.44 16.13 -4.56
CA HIS A 576 32.29 17.04 -5.36
C HIS A 576 32.92 16.37 -6.61
N GLY A 577 32.37 16.65 -7.81
CA GLY A 577 32.83 16.10 -9.10
C GLY A 577 32.10 14.84 -9.59
N ASN A 578 31.19 14.27 -8.80
CA ASN A 578 30.37 13.09 -9.11
C ASN A 578 28.89 13.48 -9.10
N ASP A 579 28.20 13.34 -10.24
CA ASP A 579 26.80 13.72 -10.40
C ASP A 579 25.79 12.64 -9.93
N GLY A 580 26.22 11.66 -9.13
CA GLY A 580 25.34 10.66 -8.51
C GLY A 580 24.51 9.90 -9.56
N LEU A 581 23.17 9.93 -9.43
CA LEU A 581 22.26 9.32 -10.40
C LEU A 581 22.29 9.91 -11.81
N LEU A 582 22.83 11.12 -12.00
CA LEU A 582 22.84 11.81 -13.29
C LEU A 582 24.22 11.78 -13.97
N LEU A 583 25.11 10.88 -13.50
CA LEU A 583 26.37 10.61 -14.15
C LEU A 583 26.19 10.22 -15.63
N GLY A 584 27.05 10.80 -16.47
CA GLY A 584 27.16 10.50 -17.89
C GLY A 584 26.21 11.28 -18.78
N ARG A 585 26.03 12.58 -18.53
CA ARG A 585 25.18 13.46 -19.33
C ARG A 585 25.66 13.53 -20.80
N PRO A 586 24.78 13.25 -21.78
CA PRO A 586 25.07 13.44 -23.21
C PRO A 586 24.98 14.92 -23.61
N LEU A 587 25.56 15.29 -24.75
CA LEU A 587 25.61 16.68 -25.22
C LEU A 587 24.22 17.27 -25.52
N GLU A 588 23.30 16.41 -25.93
CA GLU A 588 21.92 16.75 -26.28
C GLU A 588 21.04 16.98 -25.05
N GLU A 589 21.43 16.47 -23.88
CA GLU A 589 20.69 16.68 -22.63
C GLU A 589 21.05 18.02 -21.99
N PRO A 590 20.04 18.82 -21.61
CA PRO A 590 20.27 20.17 -21.13
C PRO A 590 20.90 20.21 -19.73
N ASP A 591 21.77 21.19 -19.50
CA ASP A 591 22.55 21.38 -18.26
C ASP A 591 21.81 22.18 -17.19
N HIS A 592 20.51 21.91 -16.99
CA HIS A 592 19.73 22.60 -15.96
C HIS A 592 19.27 21.62 -14.88
N PRO A 593 19.19 22.07 -13.60
CA PRO A 593 18.79 21.21 -12.51
C PRO A 593 17.31 20.86 -12.65
N ILE A 594 16.97 19.57 -12.69
CA ILE A 594 15.58 19.12 -12.83
C ILE A 594 14.87 19.15 -11.47
N THR A 595 15.36 18.36 -10.52
CA THR A 595 14.89 18.27 -9.13
C THR A 595 15.93 17.53 -8.28
N GLU A 596 15.65 17.25 -7.01
CA GLU A 596 16.47 16.38 -6.14
C GLU A 596 16.55 14.96 -6.73
N LYS A 597 17.74 14.35 -6.78
CA LYS A 597 17.96 13.08 -7.53
C LYS A 597 17.18 11.92 -6.92
N SER A 598 17.03 11.91 -5.59
CA SER A 598 16.15 10.98 -4.90
C SER A 598 14.69 11.03 -5.38
N LEU A 599 14.15 12.20 -5.75
CA LEU A 599 12.80 12.33 -6.30
C LEU A 599 12.68 11.78 -7.72
N LEU A 600 13.73 11.91 -8.55
CA LEU A 600 13.80 11.29 -9.88
C LEU A 600 13.74 9.77 -9.79
N GLU A 601 14.45 9.19 -8.83
CA GLU A 601 14.41 7.74 -8.64
C GLU A 601 13.04 7.27 -8.15
N ILE A 602 12.35 8.04 -7.29
CA ILE A 602 10.97 7.73 -6.90
C ILE A 602 10.04 7.83 -8.11
N LEU A 603 10.22 8.83 -8.98
CA LEU A 603 9.44 8.99 -10.22
C LEU A 603 9.60 7.78 -11.16
N ASP A 604 10.82 7.31 -11.38
CA ASP A 604 11.05 6.09 -12.16
C ASP A 604 10.36 4.87 -11.51
N GLY A 605 10.40 4.76 -10.18
CA GLY A 605 9.67 3.73 -9.44
C GLY A 605 8.15 3.82 -9.57
N ILE A 606 7.56 5.02 -9.65
CA ILE A 606 6.13 5.25 -9.93
C ILE A 606 5.76 4.70 -11.30
N VAL A 607 6.57 4.96 -12.34
CA VAL A 607 6.34 4.45 -13.70
C VAL A 607 6.39 2.92 -13.71
N MET A 608 7.41 2.33 -13.06
CA MET A 608 7.53 0.87 -12.95
C MET A 608 6.37 0.24 -12.17
N MET A 609 5.92 0.86 -11.07
CA MET A 609 4.78 0.41 -10.29
C MET A 609 3.49 0.37 -11.12
N TYR A 610 3.27 1.37 -11.99
CA TYR A 610 2.13 1.40 -12.88
C TYR A 610 2.13 0.21 -13.85
N ASN A 611 3.29 -0.07 -14.45
CA ASN A 611 3.49 -1.20 -15.36
C ASN A 611 3.23 -2.56 -14.68
N LEU A 612 3.75 -2.75 -13.46
CA LEU A 612 3.72 -4.05 -12.78
C LEU A 612 2.32 -4.44 -12.29
N SER A 613 1.49 -3.49 -11.84
CA SER A 613 0.26 -3.85 -11.11
C SER A 613 -0.94 -2.92 -11.33
N VAL A 614 -0.73 -1.61 -11.46
CA VAL A 614 -1.84 -0.63 -11.38
C VAL A 614 -2.76 -0.70 -12.59
N HIS A 615 -2.21 -0.76 -13.81
CA HIS A 615 -3.03 -0.75 -15.03
C HIS A 615 -4.05 -1.89 -15.05
N GLN A 616 -3.63 -3.11 -14.68
CA GLN A 616 -4.51 -4.28 -14.62
C GLN A 616 -5.67 -4.08 -13.63
N GLN A 617 -5.45 -3.37 -12.52
CA GLN A 617 -6.51 -3.10 -11.55
C GLN A 617 -7.49 -2.03 -12.03
N LEU A 618 -6.99 -1.00 -12.73
CA LEU A 618 -7.85 -0.02 -13.37
C LEU A 618 -8.81 -0.69 -14.36
N GLY A 619 -8.38 -1.71 -15.11
CA GLY A 619 -9.27 -2.47 -15.99
C GLY A 619 -10.34 -3.28 -15.24
N LYS A 620 -10.00 -3.94 -14.13
CA LYS A 620 -10.96 -4.75 -13.35
C LYS A 620 -12.09 -3.94 -12.74
N MET A 621 -11.85 -2.67 -12.42
CA MET A 621 -12.82 -1.81 -11.76
C MET A 621 -13.89 -1.27 -12.73
N VAL A 622 -13.61 -1.27 -14.05
CA VAL A 622 -14.57 -0.91 -15.10
C VAL A 622 -15.72 -1.93 -15.19
N VAL A 623 -15.47 -3.19 -14.84
CA VAL A 623 -16.48 -4.26 -14.84
C VAL A 623 -17.73 -3.87 -14.04
N VAL A 624 -17.59 -3.10 -12.96
CA VAL A 624 -18.75 -2.62 -12.19
C VAL A 624 -19.59 -1.62 -12.99
N SER A 625 -18.96 -0.79 -13.82
CA SER A 625 -19.67 0.10 -14.74
C SER A 625 -20.39 -0.68 -15.84
N ASP A 626 -19.74 -1.72 -16.37
CA ASP A 626 -20.35 -2.62 -17.37
C ASP A 626 -21.56 -3.35 -16.78
N ASP A 627 -21.43 -3.89 -15.56
CA ASP A 627 -22.55 -4.49 -14.81
C ASP A 627 -23.70 -3.49 -14.64
N VAL A 628 -23.43 -2.23 -14.27
CA VAL A 628 -24.48 -1.20 -14.15
C VAL A 628 -25.19 -1.00 -15.48
N HIS A 629 -24.46 -0.97 -16.60
CA HIS A 629 -25.04 -0.81 -17.93
C HIS A 629 -25.91 -2.03 -18.31
N GLU A 630 -25.42 -3.25 -18.12
CA GLU A 630 -26.15 -4.48 -18.42
C GLU A 630 -27.47 -4.58 -17.63
N TYR A 631 -27.44 -4.29 -16.33
CA TYR A 631 -28.65 -4.30 -15.50
C TYR A 631 -29.61 -3.15 -15.84
N ALA A 632 -29.11 -1.98 -16.27
CA ALA A 632 -29.97 -0.89 -16.74
C ALA A 632 -30.70 -1.26 -18.04
N VAL A 633 -30.01 -1.91 -18.99
CA VAL A 633 -30.62 -2.42 -20.22
C VAL A 633 -31.65 -3.52 -19.90
N ALA A 634 -31.30 -4.50 -19.06
CA ALA A 634 -32.20 -5.57 -18.66
C ALA A 634 -33.47 -5.06 -17.93
N LEU A 635 -33.33 -4.03 -17.09
CA LEU A 635 -34.46 -3.39 -16.42
C LEU A 635 -35.40 -2.74 -17.44
N LYS A 636 -34.85 -1.98 -18.39
CA LYS A 636 -35.62 -1.33 -19.46
C LYS A 636 -36.37 -2.35 -20.33
N ASP A 637 -35.69 -3.42 -20.74
CA ASP A 637 -36.31 -4.50 -21.50
C ASP A 637 -37.46 -5.17 -20.72
N THR A 638 -37.30 -5.29 -19.40
CA THR A 638 -38.35 -5.83 -18.52
C THR A 638 -39.54 -4.87 -18.42
N GLU A 639 -39.30 -3.56 -18.31
CA GLU A 639 -40.34 -2.52 -18.32
C GLU A 639 -41.11 -2.49 -19.66
N GLU A 640 -40.40 -2.62 -20.78
CA GLU A 640 -41.05 -2.75 -22.09
C GLU A 640 -41.89 -4.02 -22.22
N LYS A 641 -41.42 -5.16 -21.68
CA LYS A 641 -42.19 -6.41 -21.62
C LYS A 641 -43.44 -6.27 -20.75
N ILE A 642 -43.35 -5.57 -19.63
CA ILE A 642 -44.51 -5.25 -18.77
C ILE A 642 -45.51 -4.39 -19.54
N ALA A 643 -45.06 -3.34 -20.23
CA ALA A 643 -45.93 -2.47 -21.01
C ALA A 643 -46.64 -3.20 -22.18
N ARG A 644 -46.02 -4.24 -22.74
CA ARG A 644 -46.58 -5.09 -23.81
C ARG A 644 -47.36 -6.30 -23.28
N CYS A 645 -47.43 -6.50 -21.97
CA CYS A 645 -48.02 -7.71 -21.40
C CYS A 645 -49.56 -7.71 -21.57
N PRO A 646 -50.16 -8.74 -22.19
CA PRO A 646 -51.60 -8.82 -22.36
C PRO A 646 -52.32 -9.08 -21.03
N ALA A 647 -53.46 -8.40 -20.81
CA ALA A 647 -54.24 -8.47 -19.56
C ALA A 647 -54.76 -9.87 -19.17
N ARG A 648 -54.66 -10.86 -20.06
CA ARG A 648 -55.15 -12.24 -19.84
C ARG A 648 -54.15 -13.16 -19.12
N ARG A 649 -52.91 -12.73 -18.86
CA ARG A 649 -51.87 -13.53 -18.17
C ARG A 649 -51.28 -12.81 -16.95
N PRO A 650 -52.02 -12.75 -15.83
CA PRO A 650 -51.57 -12.08 -14.60
C PRO A 650 -50.38 -12.78 -13.94
N ASP A 651 -50.24 -14.09 -14.15
CA ASP A 651 -49.10 -14.92 -13.72
C ASP A 651 -47.75 -14.41 -14.27
N ILE A 652 -47.73 -14.05 -15.55
CA ILE A 652 -46.52 -13.50 -16.19
C ILE A 652 -46.26 -12.07 -15.73
N LEU A 653 -47.31 -11.26 -15.55
CA LEU A 653 -47.16 -9.90 -15.05
C LEU A 653 -46.55 -9.90 -13.65
N GLU A 654 -46.97 -10.81 -12.77
CA GLU A 654 -46.42 -10.96 -11.42
C GLU A 654 -44.93 -11.34 -11.44
N GLU A 655 -44.53 -12.27 -12.30
CA GLU A 655 -43.13 -12.69 -12.44
C GLU A 655 -42.25 -11.58 -13.04
N LEU A 656 -42.76 -10.83 -14.01
CA LEU A 656 -42.08 -9.67 -14.57
C LEU A 656 -41.94 -8.53 -13.55
N GLN A 657 -42.94 -8.30 -12.69
CA GLN A 657 -42.85 -7.33 -11.59
C GLN A 657 -41.84 -7.76 -10.53
N LYS A 658 -41.78 -9.05 -10.18
CA LYS A 658 -40.72 -9.60 -9.31
C LYS A 658 -39.34 -9.37 -9.92
N SER A 659 -39.18 -9.69 -11.21
CA SER A 659 -37.93 -9.48 -11.94
C SER A 659 -37.53 -8.00 -12.00
N GLN A 660 -38.48 -7.11 -12.28
CA GLN A 660 -38.26 -5.65 -12.27
C GLN A 660 -37.74 -5.18 -10.92
N LYS A 661 -38.35 -5.63 -9.82
CA LYS A 661 -37.93 -5.29 -8.45
C LYS A 661 -36.51 -5.77 -8.17
N VAL A 662 -36.18 -7.02 -8.52
CA VAL A 662 -34.84 -7.59 -8.34
C VAL A 662 -33.78 -6.82 -9.14
N PHE A 663 -34.06 -6.52 -10.42
CA PHE A 663 -33.15 -5.74 -11.25
C PHE A 663 -32.98 -4.31 -10.72
N ALA A 664 -34.06 -3.64 -10.31
CA ALA A 664 -34.00 -2.29 -9.74
C ALA A 664 -33.19 -2.25 -8.43
N GLU A 665 -33.40 -3.20 -7.51
CA GLU A 665 -32.64 -3.30 -6.27
C GLU A 665 -31.14 -3.55 -6.54
N LYS A 666 -30.82 -4.45 -7.48
CA LYS A 666 -29.44 -4.74 -7.86
C LYS A 666 -28.77 -3.55 -8.54
N LEU A 667 -29.47 -2.86 -9.43
CA LEU A 667 -28.98 -1.67 -10.11
C LEU A 667 -28.74 -0.52 -9.13
N ASN A 668 -29.63 -0.33 -8.15
CA ASN A 668 -29.43 0.65 -7.08
C ASN A 668 -28.19 0.35 -6.22
N HIS A 669 -27.94 -0.93 -5.91
CA HIS A 669 -26.74 -1.36 -5.20
C HIS A 669 -25.47 -1.08 -6.02
N LEU A 670 -25.46 -1.49 -7.29
CA LEU A 670 -24.33 -1.30 -8.19
C LEU A 670 -24.05 0.18 -8.48
N SER A 671 -25.08 1.01 -8.66
CA SER A 671 -24.97 2.46 -8.86
C SER A 671 -24.26 3.15 -7.68
N ARG A 672 -24.63 2.82 -6.43
CA ARG A 672 -23.97 3.37 -5.24
C ARG A 672 -22.52 2.86 -5.09
N ARG A 673 -22.25 1.61 -5.47
CA ARG A 673 -20.89 1.06 -5.52
C ARG A 673 -20.05 1.76 -6.59
N LEU A 674 -20.61 2.06 -7.75
CA LEU A 674 -19.96 2.81 -8.81
C LEU A 674 -19.68 4.26 -8.38
N ALA A 675 -20.59 4.90 -7.65
CA ALA A 675 -20.35 6.22 -7.05
C ALA A 675 -19.10 6.22 -6.14
N TRP A 676 -18.91 5.17 -5.33
CA TRP A 676 -17.72 4.99 -4.51
C TRP A 676 -16.45 4.86 -5.35
N ILE A 677 -16.47 3.97 -6.35
CA ILE A 677 -15.33 3.74 -7.25
C ILE A 677 -14.99 5.03 -8.01
N ASN A 678 -15.98 5.78 -8.47
CA ASN A 678 -15.77 7.07 -9.14
C ASN A 678 -15.19 8.13 -8.21
N ALA A 679 -15.50 8.09 -6.92
CA ALA A 679 -14.93 9.01 -5.94
C ALA A 679 -13.47 8.66 -5.59
N THR A 680 -13.12 7.36 -5.50
CA THR A 680 -11.78 6.92 -5.07
C THR A 680 -10.77 6.70 -6.21
N ILE A 681 -11.24 6.29 -7.40
CA ILE A 681 -10.41 5.78 -8.51
C ILE A 681 -10.64 6.56 -9.81
N TYR A 682 -11.88 6.71 -10.26
CA TYR A 682 -12.18 7.37 -11.56
C TYR A 682 -12.56 8.86 -11.43
N CYS A 683 -12.06 9.52 -10.39
CA CYS A 683 -12.32 10.94 -10.21
C CYS A 683 -11.46 11.76 -11.18
N LYS A 684 -11.87 13.01 -11.42
CA LYS A 684 -11.16 13.92 -12.32
C LYS A 684 -9.69 14.13 -11.90
N ASP A 685 -9.43 14.20 -10.60
CA ASP A 685 -8.09 14.40 -10.06
C ASP A 685 -7.20 13.18 -10.36
N LYS A 686 -7.75 11.97 -10.24
CA LYS A 686 -7.03 10.72 -10.55
C LYS A 686 -6.80 10.56 -12.05
N MET A 687 -7.72 11.04 -12.89
CA MET A 687 -7.51 11.12 -14.33
C MET A 687 -6.33 12.04 -14.67
N LEU A 688 -6.21 13.19 -13.99
CA LEU A 688 -5.10 14.11 -14.18
C LEU A 688 -3.77 13.50 -13.72
N ASP A 689 -3.75 12.65 -12.69
CA ASP A 689 -2.54 11.91 -12.29
C ASP A 689 -2.09 10.92 -13.39
N VAL A 690 -3.03 10.17 -13.99
CA VAL A 690 -2.71 9.24 -15.09
C VAL A 690 -2.25 10.00 -16.34
N TYR A 691 -2.88 11.15 -16.63
CA TYR A 691 -2.45 12.03 -17.72
C TYR A 691 -1.05 12.61 -17.46
N TRP A 692 -0.77 13.01 -16.22
CA TRP A 692 0.55 13.47 -15.82
C TRP A 692 1.60 12.35 -16.01
N LEU A 693 1.29 11.12 -15.60
CA LEU A 693 2.17 9.97 -15.80
C LEU A 693 2.42 9.69 -17.30
N LEU A 694 1.38 9.79 -18.13
CA LEU A 694 1.52 9.69 -19.59
C LEU A 694 2.48 10.76 -20.13
N ARG A 695 2.35 12.01 -19.68
CA ARG A 695 3.24 13.11 -20.10
C ARG A 695 4.68 12.88 -19.64
N VAL A 696 4.90 12.43 -18.41
CA VAL A 696 6.22 12.04 -17.92
C VAL A 696 6.85 10.99 -18.84
N CYS A 697 6.09 9.96 -19.23
CA CYS A 697 6.60 8.92 -20.14
C CYS A 697 6.93 9.47 -21.52
N ILE A 698 6.05 10.29 -22.12
CA ILE A 698 6.28 10.88 -23.43
C ILE A 698 7.52 11.78 -23.42
N LEU A 699 7.64 12.66 -22.42
CA LEU A 699 8.82 13.54 -22.28
C LEU A 699 10.09 12.70 -22.08
N THR A 700 10.05 11.69 -21.22
CA THR A 700 11.17 10.77 -21.00
C THR A 700 11.60 10.08 -22.30
N ILE A 701 10.65 9.61 -23.11
CA ILE A 701 10.93 8.98 -24.41
C ILE A 701 11.52 10.00 -25.39
N GLN A 702 11.00 11.23 -25.45
CA GLN A 702 11.54 12.29 -26.32
C GLN A 702 12.98 12.65 -25.95
N HIS A 703 13.26 12.81 -24.67
CA HIS A 703 14.61 13.05 -24.16
C HIS A 703 15.54 11.87 -24.46
N ALA A 704 15.07 10.63 -24.28
CA ALA A 704 15.86 9.46 -24.59
C ALA A 704 16.14 9.31 -26.10
N ASP A 705 15.17 9.62 -26.97
CA ASP A 705 15.33 9.59 -28.43
C ASP A 705 16.41 10.57 -28.91
N ASN A 706 16.48 11.76 -28.28
CA ASN A 706 17.52 12.75 -28.57
C ASN A 706 18.95 12.24 -28.31
N THR A 707 19.13 11.19 -27.50
CA THR A 707 20.45 10.58 -27.24
C THR A 707 20.93 9.65 -28.37
N GLY A 708 20.11 9.44 -29.39
CA GLY A 708 20.42 8.62 -30.57
C GLY A 708 20.58 7.15 -30.22
N THR A 709 21.75 6.56 -30.49
CA THR A 709 22.02 5.13 -30.24
C THR A 709 21.83 4.72 -28.78
N LEU A 710 21.98 5.63 -27.81
CA LEU A 710 21.74 5.36 -26.39
C LEU A 710 20.26 5.17 -26.06
N PHE A 711 19.33 5.55 -26.95
CA PHE A 711 17.90 5.27 -26.81
C PHE A 711 17.60 3.78 -26.61
N ALA A 712 18.46 2.90 -27.15
CA ALA A 712 18.37 1.45 -26.99
C ALA A 712 18.39 0.99 -25.52
N PHE A 713 18.98 1.77 -24.60
CA PHE A 713 19.02 1.47 -23.17
C PHE A 713 17.70 1.79 -22.43
N THR A 714 16.77 2.50 -23.06
CA THR A 714 15.48 2.86 -22.45
C THR A 714 14.71 1.60 -22.04
N PRO A 715 14.20 1.51 -20.80
CA PRO A 715 13.38 0.39 -20.38
C PRO A 715 12.08 0.31 -21.18
N GLU A 716 11.75 -0.88 -21.68
CA GLU A 716 10.57 -1.10 -22.53
C GLU A 716 9.26 -0.72 -21.82
N PHE A 717 9.24 -0.84 -20.49
CA PHE A 717 8.05 -0.52 -19.72
C PHE A 717 7.62 0.95 -19.84
N TYR A 718 8.49 1.90 -20.21
CA TYR A 718 8.09 3.29 -20.46
C TYR A 718 7.12 3.39 -21.65
N LEU A 719 7.36 2.63 -22.73
CA LEU A 719 6.42 2.56 -23.86
C LEU A 719 5.12 1.88 -23.43
N ASN A 720 5.22 0.77 -22.70
CA ASN A 720 4.05 0.04 -22.21
C ASN A 720 3.18 0.92 -21.30
N VAL A 721 3.79 1.70 -20.40
CA VAL A 721 3.08 2.64 -19.53
C VAL A 721 2.45 3.76 -20.33
N ALA A 722 3.13 4.33 -21.33
CA ALA A 722 2.53 5.35 -22.19
C ALA A 722 1.29 4.83 -22.94
N MET A 723 1.40 3.66 -23.57
CA MET A 723 0.27 3.02 -24.27
C MET A 723 -0.88 2.68 -23.33
N ASN A 724 -0.57 2.07 -22.18
CA ASN A 724 -1.56 1.64 -21.19
C ASN A 724 -2.23 2.82 -20.49
N SER A 725 -1.49 3.91 -20.22
CA SER A 725 -2.05 5.14 -19.65
C SER A 725 -2.99 5.83 -20.63
N TYR A 726 -2.61 5.92 -21.90
CA TYR A 726 -3.50 6.43 -22.96
C TYR A 726 -4.76 5.58 -23.11
N SER A 727 -4.62 4.25 -23.16
CA SER A 727 -5.75 3.33 -23.19
C SER A 727 -6.68 3.51 -21.97
N SER A 728 -6.10 3.68 -20.78
CA SER A 728 -6.86 3.89 -19.55
C SER A 728 -7.65 5.20 -19.58
N LEU A 729 -7.03 6.30 -20.00
CA LEU A 729 -7.69 7.60 -20.15
C LEU A 729 -8.84 7.57 -21.17
N LYS A 730 -8.67 6.80 -22.25
CA LYS A 730 -9.70 6.65 -23.29
C LYS A 730 -10.86 5.75 -22.89
N ASN A 731 -10.58 4.64 -22.21
CA ASN A 731 -11.53 3.54 -22.05
C ASN A 731 -12.09 3.38 -20.63
N TYR A 732 -11.38 3.83 -19.58
CA TYR A 732 -11.76 3.51 -18.20
C TYR A 732 -12.46 4.65 -17.46
N PHE A 733 -12.15 5.91 -17.81
CA PHE A 733 -12.77 7.07 -17.19
C PHE A 733 -14.14 7.35 -17.81
N SER A 734 -15.10 7.79 -16.98
CA SER A 734 -16.48 8.08 -17.39
C SER A 734 -16.55 9.13 -18.52
N PRO A 735 -17.58 9.11 -19.38
CA PRO A 735 -17.81 10.17 -20.37
C PRO A 735 -17.87 11.59 -19.79
N SER A 736 -18.26 11.74 -18.52
CA SER A 736 -18.26 13.04 -17.82
C SER A 736 -16.84 13.56 -17.52
N ASN A 737 -15.85 12.66 -17.46
CA ASN A 737 -14.43 12.93 -17.30
C ASN A 737 -13.70 12.42 -18.55
N CYS A 738 -13.97 13.04 -19.71
CA CYS A 738 -13.39 12.63 -20.99
C CYS A 738 -12.06 13.36 -21.29
N MET A 739 -11.30 12.78 -22.23
CA MET A 739 -10.05 13.34 -22.78
C MET A 739 -10.18 14.78 -23.29
N ASP A 740 -11.38 15.23 -23.67
CA ASP A 740 -11.64 16.58 -24.20
C ASP A 740 -11.48 17.67 -23.13
N GLN A 741 -11.52 17.29 -21.84
CA GLN A 741 -11.33 18.21 -20.72
C GLN A 741 -9.86 18.35 -20.28
N LEU A 742 -8.94 17.62 -20.92
CA LEU A 742 -7.52 17.66 -20.56
C LEU A 742 -6.85 18.97 -21.02
N PRO A 743 -5.89 19.51 -20.25
CA PRO A 743 -5.10 20.68 -20.67
C PRO A 743 -4.42 20.41 -22.02
N GLY A 744 -4.61 21.31 -22.99
CA GLY A 744 -4.02 21.18 -24.35
C GLY A 744 -4.90 20.48 -25.39
N ASN A 745 -6.03 19.86 -24.99
CA ASN A 745 -6.93 19.14 -25.90
C ASN A 745 -8.17 19.95 -26.34
N ARG A 746 -8.17 21.27 -26.14
CA ARG A 746 -9.27 22.11 -26.64
C ARG A 746 -9.28 22.04 -28.17
N PRO A 747 -10.41 21.73 -28.82
CA PRO A 747 -10.50 21.84 -30.27
C PRO A 747 -10.19 23.30 -30.63
N SER A 748 -9.06 23.51 -31.30
CA SER A 748 -8.78 24.76 -32.01
C SER A 748 -10.00 25.08 -32.85
N ALA A 749 -10.54 26.30 -32.69
CA ALA A 749 -11.59 26.81 -33.56
C ALA A 749 -11.23 26.49 -35.02
N PRO A 750 -12.19 26.00 -35.85
CA PRO A 750 -11.88 25.66 -37.22
C PRO A 750 -11.26 26.89 -37.91
N PRO A 751 -10.18 26.71 -38.69
CA PRO A 751 -9.57 27.81 -39.41
C PRO A 751 -10.62 28.45 -40.33
N PRO A 752 -10.62 29.78 -40.49
CA PRO A 752 -11.57 30.45 -41.36
C PRO A 752 -11.45 29.86 -42.76
N CYS A 753 -12.60 29.41 -43.30
CA CYS A 753 -12.72 28.81 -44.61
C CYS A 753 -12.01 29.67 -45.66
N LEU A 754 -10.86 29.21 -46.15
CA LEU A 754 -10.32 29.67 -47.42
C LEU A 754 -11.24 29.14 -48.51
N GLY A 755 -11.98 30.07 -49.11
CA GLY A 755 -12.90 29.82 -50.19
C GLY A 755 -12.22 29.09 -51.34
N SER A 756 -12.96 28.12 -51.87
CA SER A 756 -12.90 27.58 -53.22
C SER A 756 -12.13 28.45 -54.23
N SER A 757 -11.02 27.93 -54.76
CA SER A 757 -10.72 28.12 -56.18
C SER A 757 -9.80 27.00 -56.69
N TYR A 758 -10.29 26.33 -57.72
CA TYR A 758 -9.60 25.48 -58.70
C TYR A 758 -9.29 24.00 -58.37
N ARG A 759 -10.25 23.19 -58.84
CA ARG A 759 -10.20 21.84 -59.47
C ARG A 759 -9.65 20.66 -58.70
#